data_AF-A0AAP5MSE5-F1
#
_entry.id   AF-A0AAP5MSE5-F1
#
_cell.length_a   1.000
_cell.length_b   1.000
_cell.length_c   1.000
_cell.angle_alpha   90.00
_cell.angle_beta   90.00
_cell.angle_gamma   90.00
#
_symmetry.space_group_name_H-M   'P 1'
#
loop_
_entity.id
_entity.type
_entity.pdbx_description
1 polymer ?
#
loop_
_entity_poly.entity_id
_entity_poly.type
_entity_poly.pdbx_seq_one_letter_code
_entity_poly.pdbx_strand_id
1 'polypeptide(L)'
;DKSLLTEKPTDVAPLYLRVTTHDNKVTRLAVDKIEEVEEDGKTLYKVTAKAPDLVQRNADNTLSEEYVHYFEKQLPKIGNVYYNFNELITDMQKTPNGEFKLGADLNAVNVPTPNKSYVTAKFTGKLYSEGDKHYTIHNLARPLFAQAENAHIHDINLGNVNINMPWANKTAPLGEMFKKSTIENVKVTGNVVGNNDVTGMVNKLDESDMRNVAFIGNITSVGSAGWWSGGLVSESWRSNTDNSYIDTTIKGNKAKVGGLIAKLNHGADPRDVGARGRLKNSVAKGTIDVRDPQETGGLLHSNWSWGLAENNITMMKVKNGGEILYGSRDAEDDDYFGANWVRNNNAFVNGISEGKQSYSRSSRWKGISEDEAKTRIAKMGITAHEYEITQHLTDKLNRAAFKEDTYKTTQDYKTERELAYRNIEKLQPFYNKEWIINQGNKLTDGSNLMIKEVLSVIGMKNGQFVTDLSDIDKIMIHYADGTKEEKTVTRKADSKVQQIREYSVEGLGDVVYTPNMVEKDRAQLITDIKAKLDSVQLISPEVRNLMDKRGKAHENTDERRNGYIRNLFLEESLDEVKGNLDKLVKALVENEDHQLNGDEAAMKALVKKVEDNKAKIMLGLAYLNRYYGFKYDEKSMKDIMMFKPDFYGKNVSVLDFLIRVGSREHNIKGNRTLEAYREVIGGTIGIGELNGFLNYNMRLFTEETDINTWYKKAVSHTNYIVEKQSSNPAFANKKYRLYENLNNGEHGKYILPLLTTKKAHMFLISTYNTLAFSAFEKYGKNTEAEREAFKKEIDLRAQEQINYLDFWSRLAADNVRDRLLKSENMVPSAIWDNQEVPGHGWADRMGHNKNGDYAPVREFYGPTGKWHGYNGTGAYAYIFTNPQNSEAVYYIISSMISDFGTSAFTHETTHINDRMAYLGGWRHREGTDVEAFAQGMLQSPAVSSPNGDYGALGLNMAYKRENDGNQWYNYDSNKLDSRAKIDHYMKNYNEALMMLDHLEADAVIAKNNGDNNKWFKKMDKKWRENANRNGLVGQPHQWDLLRDLNEEENKKKLTSIDDLVDGNYVTKHNMPGNKHYRAEGFDTAYQTVNMMAGIYGGNTSKSAVGSISFKHNTFRMWGYFGYLDGFVGYASNKYKDAANKENKGLLGDDFIIKKVSDGKFDSLEAWKKEWFKEVKAKGEKGFVAIEIDGKTITNYAELRELFDKAVEADLKAGNSNQTVALKEKVYKQLLQKSDGFVGNLFKA
;
A
#
# COMPACT_ATOMS: atom_id res chain seq x y z
N ASP A 1 -38.92 11.66 -10.67
CA ASP A 1 -38.65 11.05 -11.98
C ASP A 1 -40.00 10.73 -12.62
N LYS A 2 -40.23 11.11 -13.89
CA LYS A 2 -41.48 10.88 -14.65
C LYS A 2 -41.19 10.14 -15.98
N SER A 3 -40.11 9.39 -16.03
CA SER A 3 -39.65 8.68 -17.24
C SER A 3 -40.49 7.44 -17.63
N LEU A 4 -41.47 7.08 -16.80
CA LEU A 4 -42.49 6.06 -17.06
C LEU A 4 -43.87 6.71 -16.98
N LEU A 5 -44.35 7.26 -18.08
CA LEU A 5 -45.64 7.97 -18.14
C LEU A 5 -46.80 6.96 -18.24
N THR A 6 -47.79 7.11 -17.36
CA THR A 6 -49.09 6.40 -17.43
C THR A 6 -50.15 7.25 -18.13
N GLU A 7 -49.98 8.56 -18.12
CA GLU A 7 -50.87 9.55 -18.74
C GLU A 7 -50.04 10.70 -19.34
N LYS A 8 -50.63 11.41 -20.31
CA LYS A 8 -50.02 12.58 -20.92
C LYS A 8 -49.93 13.73 -19.90
N PRO A 9 -48.74 14.30 -19.62
CA PRO A 9 -48.62 15.46 -18.75
C PRO A 9 -49.38 16.68 -19.28
N THR A 10 -50.06 17.40 -18.39
CA THR A 10 -50.78 18.65 -18.71
C THR A 10 -49.85 19.85 -18.90
N ASP A 11 -48.70 19.83 -18.21
CA ASP A 11 -47.64 20.84 -18.32
C ASP A 11 -46.30 20.14 -18.56
N VAL A 12 -45.61 20.55 -19.63
CA VAL A 12 -44.31 20.02 -20.06
C VAL A 12 -43.15 20.94 -19.65
N ALA A 13 -43.41 22.17 -19.24
CA ALA A 13 -42.39 23.11 -18.78
C ALA A 13 -41.48 22.58 -17.64
N PRO A 14 -41.97 21.76 -16.67
CA PRO A 14 -41.10 21.20 -15.64
C PRO A 14 -40.35 19.93 -16.09
N LEU A 15 -40.45 19.52 -17.36
CA LEU A 15 -39.91 18.28 -17.88
C LEU A 15 -38.73 18.52 -18.82
N TYR A 16 -37.74 17.64 -18.71
CA TYR A 16 -36.61 17.58 -19.61
C TYR A 16 -36.20 16.14 -19.89
N LEU A 17 -35.64 15.91 -21.08
CA LEU A 17 -35.01 14.67 -21.45
C LEU A 17 -33.59 14.64 -20.89
N ARG A 18 -33.23 13.53 -20.25
CA ARG A 18 -31.87 13.22 -19.82
C ARG A 18 -31.28 12.18 -20.76
N VAL A 19 -30.55 12.64 -21.78
CA VAL A 19 -29.95 11.78 -22.81
C VAL A 19 -28.53 11.37 -22.38
N THR A 20 -28.28 10.07 -22.29
CA THR A 20 -26.97 9.52 -21.96
C THR A 20 -26.39 8.82 -23.18
N THR A 21 -25.11 9.07 -23.47
CA THR A 21 -24.40 8.45 -24.60
C THR A 21 -23.24 7.58 -24.10
N HIS A 22 -22.59 6.86 -25.00
CA HIS A 22 -21.48 5.97 -24.63
C HIS A 22 -20.24 6.73 -24.13
N ASP A 23 -19.91 7.85 -24.78
CA ASP A 23 -18.60 8.49 -24.66
C ASP A 23 -18.66 9.96 -24.22
N ASN A 24 -19.85 10.58 -24.25
CA ASN A 24 -20.04 11.98 -23.87
C ASN A 24 -20.82 12.12 -22.56
N LYS A 25 -20.74 13.32 -21.99
CA LYS A 25 -21.50 13.71 -20.81
C LYS A 25 -23.00 13.64 -21.08
N VAL A 26 -23.78 13.60 -20.00
CA VAL A 26 -25.24 13.63 -20.07
C VAL A 26 -25.68 14.92 -20.77
N THR A 27 -26.58 14.80 -21.73
CA THR A 27 -27.22 15.94 -22.38
C THR A 27 -28.64 16.11 -21.86
N ARG A 28 -29.01 17.34 -21.51
CA ARG A 28 -30.32 17.72 -21.03
C ARG A 28 -31.01 18.61 -22.04
N LEU A 29 -32.24 18.26 -22.37
CA LEU A 29 -33.08 18.93 -23.36
C LEU A 29 -34.46 19.19 -22.75
N ALA A 30 -34.83 20.45 -22.54
CA ALA A 30 -36.18 20.86 -22.20
C ALA A 30 -37.17 20.30 -23.23
N VAL A 31 -38.32 19.83 -22.75
CA VAL A 31 -39.37 19.26 -23.60
C VAL A 31 -40.17 20.39 -24.25
N ASP A 32 -40.29 20.35 -25.57
CA ASP A 32 -41.14 21.26 -26.36
C ASP A 32 -42.60 20.80 -26.32
N LYS A 33 -42.84 19.50 -26.61
CA LYS A 33 -44.18 18.90 -26.53
C LYS A 33 -44.14 17.39 -26.30
N ILE A 34 -45.26 16.87 -25.77
CA ILE A 34 -45.53 15.44 -25.63
C ILE A 34 -46.85 15.11 -26.32
N GLU A 35 -46.81 14.16 -27.24
CA GLU A 35 -47.94 13.68 -28.02
C GLU A 35 -48.19 12.20 -27.72
N GLU A 36 -49.45 11.80 -27.56
CA GLU A 36 -49.81 10.38 -27.53
C GLU A 36 -50.04 9.95 -28.98
N VAL A 37 -49.33 8.92 -29.42
CA VAL A 37 -49.33 8.42 -30.81
C VAL A 37 -49.51 6.90 -30.80
N GLU A 38 -50.02 6.35 -31.91
CA GLU A 38 -50.15 4.91 -32.11
C GLU A 38 -49.18 4.49 -33.23
N GLU A 39 -48.28 3.56 -32.92
CA GLU A 39 -47.27 3.04 -33.83
C GLU A 39 -47.22 1.51 -33.69
N ASP A 40 -47.30 0.76 -34.80
CA ASP A 40 -47.35 -0.71 -34.82
C ASP A 40 -48.37 -1.31 -33.80
N GLY A 41 -49.52 -0.65 -33.63
CA GLY A 41 -50.60 -1.07 -32.71
C GLY A 41 -50.30 -0.88 -31.21
N LYS A 42 -49.21 -0.18 -30.87
CA LYS A 42 -48.88 0.22 -29.48
C LYS A 42 -49.07 1.72 -29.31
N THR A 43 -49.64 2.11 -28.16
CA THR A 43 -49.74 3.52 -27.75
C THR A 43 -48.43 4.00 -27.11
N LEU A 44 -47.85 5.06 -27.64
CA LEU A 44 -46.56 5.63 -27.22
C LEU A 44 -46.71 7.13 -26.90
N TYR A 45 -45.77 7.67 -26.13
CA TYR A 45 -45.54 9.09 -25.97
C TYR A 45 -44.39 9.54 -26.85
N LYS A 46 -44.67 10.35 -27.87
CA LYS A 46 -43.70 11.05 -28.69
C LYS A 46 -43.31 12.35 -28.00
N VAL A 47 -42.09 12.39 -27.46
CA VAL A 47 -41.53 13.56 -26.77
C VAL A 47 -40.61 14.29 -27.72
N THR A 48 -40.88 15.56 -27.98
CA THR A 48 -40.09 16.41 -28.87
C THR A 48 -39.34 17.44 -28.06
N ALA A 49 -38.07 17.68 -28.41
CA ALA A 49 -37.25 18.76 -27.88
C ALA A 49 -36.58 19.52 -29.04
N LYS A 50 -36.36 20.81 -28.84
CA LYS A 50 -35.68 21.69 -29.80
C LYS A 50 -34.54 22.43 -29.12
N ALA A 51 -33.44 22.60 -29.82
CA ALA A 51 -32.33 23.45 -29.42
C ALA A 51 -31.61 23.99 -30.67
N PRO A 52 -30.95 25.16 -30.57
CA PRO A 52 -30.12 25.67 -31.66
C PRO A 52 -29.11 24.62 -32.16
N ASP A 53 -29.03 24.45 -33.48
CA ASP A 53 -28.13 23.52 -34.17
C ASP A 53 -28.27 22.03 -33.77
N LEU A 54 -29.33 21.66 -33.04
CA LEU A 54 -29.61 20.27 -32.69
C LEU A 54 -30.28 19.56 -33.87
N VAL A 55 -29.60 18.56 -34.41
CA VAL A 55 -30.12 17.77 -35.53
C VAL A 55 -30.28 16.30 -35.18
N GLN A 56 -31.34 15.69 -35.69
CA GLN A 56 -31.58 14.25 -35.63
C GLN A 56 -31.98 13.75 -37.02
N ARG A 57 -31.50 12.57 -37.45
CA ARG A 57 -32.05 11.94 -38.67
C ARG A 57 -33.49 11.49 -38.42
N ASN A 58 -34.38 11.80 -39.35
CA ASN A 58 -35.78 11.33 -39.35
C ASN A 58 -35.92 10.04 -40.17
N ALA A 59 -37.14 9.47 -40.20
CA ALA A 59 -37.44 8.20 -40.86
C ALA A 59 -37.06 8.18 -42.36
N ASP A 60 -37.17 9.32 -43.04
CA ASP A 60 -36.83 9.50 -44.46
C ASP A 60 -35.32 9.71 -44.72
N ASN A 61 -34.51 9.52 -43.67
CA ASN A 61 -33.07 9.69 -43.71
C ASN A 61 -32.59 11.12 -44.02
N THR A 62 -33.43 12.12 -43.73
CA THR A 62 -33.06 13.55 -43.78
C THR A 62 -32.78 14.09 -42.38
N LEU A 63 -32.05 15.21 -42.27
CA LEU A 63 -31.84 15.88 -40.99
C LEU A 63 -33.07 16.70 -40.61
N SER A 64 -33.48 16.59 -39.35
CA SER A 64 -34.54 17.38 -38.71
C SER A 64 -33.94 18.21 -37.59
N GLU A 65 -34.43 19.44 -37.40
CA GLU A 65 -34.08 20.32 -36.26
C GLU A 65 -34.83 19.97 -34.96
N GLU A 66 -35.66 18.93 -35.01
CA GLU A 66 -36.37 18.38 -33.85
C GLU A 66 -35.70 17.09 -33.37
N TYR A 67 -35.43 17.00 -32.07
CA TYR A 67 -35.08 15.75 -31.42
C TYR A 67 -36.34 15.07 -30.90
N VAL A 68 -36.63 13.89 -31.43
CA VAL A 68 -37.80 13.08 -31.07
C VAL A 68 -37.33 11.83 -30.31
N HIS A 69 -38.02 11.55 -29.20
CA HIS A 69 -37.84 10.33 -28.44
C HIS A 69 -39.19 9.72 -28.04
N TYR A 70 -39.33 8.41 -28.19
CA TYR A 70 -40.55 7.66 -27.93
C TYR A 70 -40.45 6.90 -26.60
N PHE A 71 -41.47 7.05 -25.76
CA PHE A 71 -41.66 6.28 -24.53
C PHE A 71 -42.91 5.40 -24.65
N GLU A 72 -42.90 4.20 -24.10
CA GLU A 72 -44.11 3.38 -24.04
C GLU A 72 -45.07 3.88 -22.96
N LYS A 73 -46.37 3.91 -23.29
CA LYS A 73 -47.42 4.11 -22.30
C LYS A 73 -47.50 2.87 -21.41
N GLN A 74 -47.33 3.06 -20.11
CA GLN A 74 -47.29 1.94 -19.17
C GLN A 74 -48.68 1.32 -18.98
N LEU A 75 -48.79 0.01 -19.21
CA LEU A 75 -50.03 -0.76 -19.01
C LEU A 75 -49.99 -1.49 -17.65
N PRO A 76 -51.06 -1.43 -16.84
CA PRO A 76 -51.11 -2.13 -15.56
C PRO A 76 -51.15 -3.65 -15.77
N LYS A 77 -50.57 -4.40 -14.83
CA LYS A 77 -50.69 -5.86 -14.79
C LYS A 77 -52.15 -6.33 -14.63
N ILE A 78 -52.42 -7.56 -15.03
CA ILE A 78 -53.69 -8.26 -14.75
C ILE A 78 -53.36 -9.52 -13.95
N GLY A 79 -53.77 -9.57 -12.68
CA GLY A 79 -53.41 -10.66 -11.78
C GLY A 79 -51.90 -10.76 -11.59
N ASN A 80 -51.30 -11.88 -12.00
CA ASN A 80 -49.86 -12.09 -12.00
C ASN A 80 -49.22 -12.01 -13.40
N VAL A 81 -49.94 -11.47 -14.39
CA VAL A 81 -49.47 -11.26 -15.77
C VAL A 81 -49.10 -9.79 -15.97
N TYR A 82 -47.83 -9.52 -16.31
CA TYR A 82 -47.23 -8.20 -16.35
C TYR A 82 -47.01 -7.70 -17.78
N TYR A 83 -47.33 -6.42 -18.01
CA TYR A 83 -47.17 -5.72 -19.29
C TYR A 83 -46.17 -4.56 -19.22
N ASN A 84 -45.62 -4.28 -18.04
CA ASN A 84 -44.56 -3.31 -17.84
C ASN A 84 -43.49 -3.84 -16.88
N PHE A 85 -42.22 -3.53 -17.15
CA PHE A 85 -41.09 -4.07 -16.38
C PHE A 85 -41.01 -3.51 -14.96
N ASN A 86 -41.37 -2.24 -14.76
CA ASN A 86 -41.27 -1.58 -13.46
C ASN A 86 -42.18 -2.21 -12.40
N GLU A 87 -43.42 -2.55 -12.76
CA GLU A 87 -44.36 -3.23 -11.88
C GLU A 87 -43.92 -4.66 -11.60
N LEU A 88 -43.42 -5.39 -12.61
CA LEU A 88 -42.86 -6.74 -12.45
C LEU A 88 -41.78 -6.77 -11.36
N ILE A 89 -40.76 -5.92 -11.46
CA ILE A 89 -39.67 -5.92 -10.49
C ILE A 89 -40.11 -5.38 -9.13
N THR A 90 -41.06 -4.43 -9.09
CA THR A 90 -41.62 -3.89 -7.84
C THR A 90 -42.28 -5.00 -7.03
N ASP A 91 -43.04 -5.87 -7.70
CA ASP A 91 -43.74 -6.95 -7.02
C ASP A 91 -42.84 -8.15 -6.71
N MET A 92 -41.84 -8.44 -7.54
CA MET A 92 -40.79 -9.41 -7.18
C MET A 92 -40.01 -8.99 -5.94
N GLN A 93 -39.78 -7.68 -5.76
CA GLN A 93 -39.11 -7.16 -4.57
C GLN A 93 -39.99 -7.27 -3.32
N LYS A 94 -41.30 -7.03 -3.45
CA LYS A 94 -42.25 -7.12 -2.33
C LYS A 94 -42.58 -8.57 -1.95
N THR A 95 -42.74 -9.43 -2.95
CA THR A 95 -43.21 -10.81 -2.80
C THR A 95 -42.29 -11.78 -3.56
N PRO A 96 -41.03 -11.96 -3.11
CA PRO A 96 -40.00 -12.68 -3.87
C PRO A 96 -40.29 -14.18 -4.07
N ASN A 97 -41.28 -14.76 -3.39
CA ASN A 97 -41.72 -16.15 -3.53
C ASN A 97 -42.97 -16.30 -4.42
N GLY A 98 -43.43 -15.23 -5.06
CA GLY A 98 -44.62 -15.22 -5.90
C GLY A 98 -44.43 -15.93 -7.24
N GLU A 99 -45.53 -16.01 -7.99
CA GLU A 99 -45.54 -16.43 -9.39
C GLU A 99 -45.70 -15.20 -10.28
N PHE A 100 -44.83 -15.03 -11.28
CA PHE A 100 -44.76 -13.86 -12.13
C PHE A 100 -44.73 -14.27 -13.60
N LYS A 101 -45.64 -13.70 -14.41
CA LYS A 101 -45.79 -14.07 -15.80
C LYS A 101 -45.65 -12.88 -16.74
N LEU A 102 -44.91 -13.04 -17.84
CA LEU A 102 -44.82 -12.01 -18.88
C LEU A 102 -46.05 -12.10 -19.79
N GLY A 103 -46.79 -10.98 -19.93
CA GLY A 103 -47.94 -10.87 -20.82
C GLY A 103 -47.61 -10.29 -22.19
N ALA A 104 -46.44 -9.67 -22.33
CA ALA A 104 -45.90 -9.08 -23.56
C ALA A 104 -44.38 -8.96 -23.43
N ASP A 105 -43.70 -8.59 -24.51
CA ASP A 105 -42.32 -8.10 -24.43
C ASP A 105 -42.25 -6.87 -23.53
N LEU A 106 -41.30 -6.87 -22.59
CA LEU A 106 -41.12 -5.82 -21.60
C LEU A 106 -39.84 -5.04 -21.89
N ASN A 107 -39.84 -3.75 -21.55
CA ASN A 107 -38.66 -2.90 -21.69
C ASN A 107 -38.16 -2.37 -20.34
N ALA A 108 -36.88 -2.59 -20.04
CA ALA A 108 -36.25 -2.15 -18.80
C ALA A 108 -35.68 -0.71 -18.84
N VAL A 109 -35.76 -0.03 -20.00
CA VAL A 109 -35.35 1.37 -20.14
C VAL A 109 -36.13 2.25 -19.15
N ASN A 110 -35.45 3.24 -18.57
CA ASN A 110 -35.98 4.20 -17.60
C ASN A 110 -36.46 3.63 -16.25
N VAL A 111 -36.35 2.31 -16.03
CA VAL A 111 -36.66 1.73 -14.73
C VAL A 111 -35.50 2.01 -13.74
N PRO A 112 -35.75 2.66 -12.59
CA PRO A 112 -34.69 3.06 -11.68
C PRO A 112 -33.83 1.89 -11.17
N THR A 113 -32.51 2.09 -11.13
CA THR A 113 -31.54 1.08 -10.67
C THR A 113 -30.72 1.59 -9.49
N PRO A 114 -31.27 1.63 -8.26
CA PRO A 114 -30.54 2.18 -7.11
C PRO A 114 -29.35 1.31 -6.68
N ASN A 115 -29.33 0.03 -7.11
CA ASN A 115 -28.40 -0.99 -6.62
C ASN A 115 -27.73 -1.75 -7.79
N LYS A 116 -27.00 -2.82 -7.43
CA LYS A 116 -26.32 -3.71 -8.38
C LYS A 116 -27.27 -4.48 -9.29
N SER A 117 -28.50 -4.77 -8.86
CA SER A 117 -29.53 -5.52 -9.59
C SER A 117 -30.90 -4.85 -9.49
N TYR A 118 -31.85 -5.24 -10.34
CA TYR A 118 -33.24 -4.76 -10.27
C TYR A 118 -33.99 -5.35 -9.07
N VAL A 119 -33.90 -6.67 -8.88
CA VAL A 119 -34.41 -7.38 -7.70
C VAL A 119 -33.25 -7.64 -6.75
N THR A 120 -33.27 -6.99 -5.59
CA THR A 120 -32.22 -7.05 -4.57
C THR A 120 -32.56 -8.03 -3.45
N ALA A 121 -33.85 -8.26 -3.20
CA ALA A 121 -34.30 -9.36 -2.37
C ALA A 121 -33.87 -10.70 -2.98
N LYS A 122 -33.66 -11.70 -2.12
CA LYS A 122 -33.41 -13.07 -2.57
C LYS A 122 -34.68 -13.62 -3.20
N PHE A 123 -34.67 -13.87 -4.50
CA PHE A 123 -35.82 -14.38 -5.24
C PHE A 123 -36.00 -15.89 -5.04
N THR A 124 -37.22 -16.34 -4.79
CA THR A 124 -37.55 -17.75 -4.50
C THR A 124 -38.80 -18.23 -5.24
N GLY A 125 -39.29 -17.42 -6.18
CA GLY A 125 -40.55 -17.61 -6.88
C GLY A 125 -40.37 -18.19 -8.29
N LYS A 126 -41.38 -17.95 -9.14
CA LYS A 126 -41.39 -18.38 -10.54
C LYS A 126 -41.46 -17.19 -11.49
N LEU A 127 -40.71 -17.23 -12.59
CA LEU A 127 -40.78 -16.26 -13.69
C LEU A 127 -40.84 -16.99 -15.03
N TYR A 128 -41.92 -16.76 -15.79
CA TYR A 128 -42.13 -17.35 -17.11
C TYR A 128 -43.07 -16.51 -17.99
N SER A 129 -43.28 -16.89 -19.25
CA SER A 129 -44.25 -16.23 -20.15
C SER A 129 -45.67 -16.80 -20.02
N GLU A 130 -46.71 -15.99 -20.23
CA GLU A 130 -48.10 -16.47 -20.17
C GLU A 130 -48.44 -17.39 -21.35
N GLY A 131 -48.92 -18.60 -21.06
CA GLY A 131 -49.31 -19.61 -22.06
C GLY A 131 -48.11 -20.19 -22.83
N ASP A 132 -48.31 -20.54 -24.09
CA ASP A 132 -47.27 -21.10 -24.99
C ASP A 132 -46.42 -20.00 -25.66
N LYS A 133 -46.36 -18.81 -25.07
CA LYS A 133 -45.61 -17.66 -25.58
C LYS A 133 -44.19 -17.65 -25.02
N HIS A 134 -43.30 -16.89 -25.65
CA HIS A 134 -41.91 -16.74 -25.22
C HIS A 134 -41.49 -15.28 -25.33
N TYR A 135 -41.89 -14.48 -24.34
CA TYR A 135 -41.66 -13.03 -24.34
C TYR A 135 -40.24 -12.66 -23.92
N THR A 136 -39.82 -11.48 -24.36
CA THR A 136 -38.49 -10.94 -24.15
C THR A 136 -38.51 -9.76 -23.17
N ILE A 137 -37.58 -9.74 -22.23
CA ILE A 137 -37.25 -8.56 -21.43
C ILE A 137 -36.07 -7.85 -22.10
N HIS A 138 -36.33 -6.69 -22.68
CA HIS A 138 -35.36 -5.89 -23.41
C HIS A 138 -34.59 -4.93 -22.49
N ASN A 139 -33.36 -4.58 -22.91
CA ASN A 139 -32.61 -3.42 -22.42
C ASN A 139 -32.22 -3.45 -20.94
N LEU A 140 -31.94 -4.63 -20.40
CA LEU A 140 -31.42 -4.73 -19.02
C LEU A 140 -30.08 -3.99 -18.90
N ALA A 141 -30.04 -2.98 -18.04
CA ALA A 141 -28.82 -2.25 -17.68
C ALA A 141 -28.15 -2.79 -16.39
N ARG A 142 -28.82 -3.72 -15.70
CA ARG A 142 -28.36 -4.41 -14.49
C ARG A 142 -28.74 -5.89 -14.54
N PRO A 143 -28.05 -6.75 -13.76
CA PRO A 143 -28.57 -8.06 -13.39
C PRO A 143 -30.04 -8.01 -12.96
N LEU A 144 -30.85 -8.96 -13.44
CA LEU A 144 -32.26 -9.06 -13.07
C LEU A 144 -32.42 -9.34 -11.57
N PHE A 145 -31.68 -10.32 -11.06
CA PHE A 145 -31.68 -10.72 -9.65
C PHE A 145 -30.31 -10.50 -9.00
N ALA A 146 -30.30 -10.15 -7.72
CA ALA A 146 -29.08 -10.24 -6.90
C ALA A 146 -28.73 -11.72 -6.68
N GLN A 147 -29.68 -12.45 -6.10
CA GLN A 147 -29.56 -13.88 -5.81
C GLN A 147 -30.93 -14.55 -5.94
N ALA A 148 -30.93 -15.84 -6.28
CA ALA A 148 -32.13 -16.66 -6.30
C ALA A 148 -31.90 -17.99 -5.55
N GLU A 149 -32.92 -18.49 -4.85
CA GLU A 149 -32.87 -19.74 -4.11
C GLU A 149 -34.20 -20.51 -4.23
N ASN A 150 -34.18 -21.78 -4.63
CA ASN A 150 -35.39 -22.58 -4.93
C ASN A 150 -36.31 -21.89 -5.96
N ALA A 151 -35.74 -21.16 -6.91
CA ALA A 151 -36.50 -20.41 -7.90
C ALA A 151 -36.63 -21.17 -9.23
N HIS A 152 -37.68 -20.88 -9.99
CA HIS A 152 -37.89 -21.43 -11.32
C HIS A 152 -38.01 -20.32 -12.37
N ILE A 153 -37.03 -20.22 -13.26
CA ILE A 153 -36.99 -19.22 -14.34
C ILE A 153 -37.01 -19.99 -15.65
N HIS A 154 -38.10 -19.87 -16.43
CA HIS A 154 -38.20 -20.60 -17.69
C HIS A 154 -39.01 -19.88 -18.76
N ASP A 155 -38.80 -20.26 -20.03
CA ASP A 155 -39.58 -19.79 -21.19
C ASP A 155 -39.65 -18.26 -21.33
N ILE A 156 -38.49 -17.60 -21.19
CA ILE A 156 -38.32 -16.15 -21.38
C ILE A 156 -37.03 -15.86 -22.15
N ASN A 157 -36.93 -14.68 -22.73
CA ASN A 157 -35.70 -14.17 -23.34
C ASN A 157 -35.25 -12.88 -22.67
N LEU A 158 -33.94 -12.62 -22.69
CA LEU A 158 -33.36 -11.32 -22.36
C LEU A 158 -32.73 -10.73 -23.63
N GLY A 159 -33.35 -9.68 -24.16
CA GLY A 159 -32.99 -9.03 -25.40
C GLY A 159 -32.19 -7.76 -25.17
N ASN A 160 -31.25 -7.43 -26.06
CA ASN A 160 -30.52 -6.17 -26.01
C ASN A 160 -29.96 -5.82 -24.61
N VAL A 161 -29.40 -6.82 -23.92
CA VAL A 161 -28.78 -6.62 -22.60
C VAL A 161 -27.61 -5.64 -22.76
N ASN A 162 -27.54 -4.62 -21.92
CA ASN A 162 -26.50 -3.60 -21.97
C ASN A 162 -26.02 -3.25 -20.57
N ILE A 163 -25.50 -4.27 -19.88
CA ILE A 163 -24.98 -4.12 -18.52
C ILE A 163 -23.59 -3.52 -18.61
N ASN A 164 -23.43 -2.28 -18.15
CA ASN A 164 -22.13 -1.61 -18.08
C ASN A 164 -21.78 -1.21 -16.65
N MET A 165 -21.12 -2.12 -15.93
CA MET A 165 -20.81 -1.98 -14.50
C MET A 165 -19.33 -2.23 -14.22
N PRO A 166 -18.41 -1.43 -14.77
CA PRO A 166 -16.96 -1.64 -14.64
C PRO A 166 -16.44 -1.54 -13.20
N TRP A 167 -17.27 -1.04 -12.27
CA TRP A 167 -17.01 -0.97 -10.83
C TRP A 167 -17.49 -2.20 -10.06
N ALA A 168 -18.35 -3.04 -10.64
CA ALA A 168 -18.99 -4.15 -9.95
C ALA A 168 -18.31 -5.48 -10.27
N ASN A 169 -17.94 -6.22 -9.23
CA ASN A 169 -17.56 -7.62 -9.38
C ASN A 169 -18.80 -8.51 -9.47
N LYS A 170 -18.66 -9.71 -10.05
CA LYS A 170 -19.71 -10.73 -10.17
C LYS A 170 -20.94 -10.22 -10.91
N THR A 171 -20.76 -9.93 -12.18
CA THR A 171 -21.78 -9.29 -13.02
C THR A 171 -22.26 -10.24 -14.09
N ALA A 172 -23.57 -10.47 -14.14
CA ALA A 172 -24.23 -11.35 -15.11
C ALA A 172 -25.69 -10.92 -15.35
N PRO A 173 -26.29 -11.19 -16.53
CA PRO A 173 -27.65 -10.76 -16.87
C PRO A 173 -28.75 -11.29 -15.95
N LEU A 174 -28.74 -12.58 -15.60
CA LEU A 174 -29.73 -13.12 -14.66
C LEU A 174 -29.41 -12.79 -13.21
N GLY A 175 -28.16 -12.95 -12.78
CA GLY A 175 -27.76 -12.61 -11.41
C GLY A 175 -26.46 -13.24 -10.92
N GLU A 176 -26.08 -12.89 -9.69
CA GLU A 176 -24.81 -13.34 -9.09
C GLU A 176 -24.84 -14.82 -8.67
N MET A 177 -25.90 -15.27 -7.99
CA MET A 177 -25.94 -16.63 -7.42
C MET A 177 -27.33 -17.24 -7.51
N PHE A 178 -27.41 -18.48 -8.00
CA PHE A 178 -28.63 -19.28 -8.08
C PHE A 178 -28.43 -20.59 -7.35
N LYS A 179 -29.20 -20.79 -6.27
CA LYS A 179 -29.09 -21.95 -5.40
C LYS A 179 -30.32 -22.84 -5.46
N LYS A 180 -30.17 -24.14 -5.73
CA LYS A 180 -31.31 -25.09 -5.83
C LYS A 180 -32.41 -24.62 -6.78
N SER A 181 -32.03 -23.88 -7.81
CA SER A 181 -32.96 -23.26 -8.76
C SER A 181 -32.93 -23.97 -10.09
N THR A 182 -34.00 -23.80 -10.87
CA THR A 182 -34.10 -24.28 -12.26
C THR A 182 -34.08 -23.10 -13.22
N ILE A 183 -33.22 -23.15 -14.23
CA ILE A 183 -33.17 -22.20 -15.35
C ILE A 183 -33.35 -23.00 -16.65
N GLU A 184 -34.45 -22.78 -17.38
CA GLU A 184 -34.76 -23.59 -18.57
C GLU A 184 -35.30 -22.74 -19.73
N ASN A 185 -34.89 -23.04 -20.97
CA ASN A 185 -35.41 -22.36 -22.17
C ASN A 185 -35.21 -20.83 -22.12
N VAL A 186 -33.97 -20.39 -21.89
CA VAL A 186 -33.63 -18.95 -21.79
C VAL A 186 -32.57 -18.56 -22.82
N LYS A 187 -32.89 -17.59 -23.67
CA LYS A 187 -31.92 -16.93 -24.55
C LYS A 187 -31.56 -15.55 -24.03
N VAL A 188 -30.27 -15.22 -24.02
CA VAL A 188 -29.75 -13.90 -23.68
C VAL A 188 -28.95 -13.35 -24.85
N THR A 189 -29.24 -12.11 -25.24
CA THR A 189 -28.48 -11.37 -26.26
C THR A 189 -28.01 -10.03 -25.72
N GLY A 190 -26.73 -9.68 -25.93
CA GLY A 190 -26.23 -8.33 -25.59
C GLY A 190 -24.82 -8.28 -25.00
N ASN A 191 -24.50 -7.16 -24.35
CA ASN A 191 -23.19 -6.83 -23.82
C ASN A 191 -23.17 -6.78 -22.29
N VAL A 192 -22.13 -7.36 -21.69
CA VAL A 192 -21.92 -7.39 -20.24
C VAL A 192 -20.51 -6.92 -19.91
N VAL A 193 -20.40 -5.78 -19.25
CA VAL A 193 -19.15 -5.22 -18.74
C VAL A 193 -19.18 -5.21 -17.22
N GLY A 194 -18.17 -5.81 -16.60
CA GLY A 194 -17.99 -5.84 -15.15
C GLY A 194 -16.52 -5.64 -14.76
N ASN A 195 -16.26 -5.47 -13.46
CA ASN A 195 -14.91 -5.36 -12.93
C ASN A 195 -14.21 -6.74 -12.99
N ASN A 196 -14.46 -7.61 -12.02
CA ASN A 196 -13.95 -9.00 -11.99
C ASN A 196 -15.13 -9.97 -11.91
N ASP A 197 -14.95 -11.20 -12.43
CA ASP A 197 -16.01 -12.22 -12.47
C ASP A 197 -17.23 -11.75 -13.27
N VAL A 198 -17.16 -11.90 -14.60
CA VAL A 198 -18.18 -11.42 -15.53
C VAL A 198 -18.60 -12.56 -16.45
N THR A 199 -19.91 -12.76 -16.62
CA THR A 199 -20.47 -13.90 -17.38
C THR A 199 -21.68 -13.52 -18.21
N GLY A 200 -22.02 -14.33 -19.21
CA GLY A 200 -23.18 -14.12 -20.07
C GLY A 200 -24.53 -14.55 -19.48
N MET A 201 -24.58 -15.35 -18.40
CA MET A 201 -25.84 -15.81 -17.82
C MET A 201 -25.91 -15.60 -16.30
N VAL A 202 -25.11 -16.34 -15.52
CA VAL A 202 -25.07 -16.28 -14.04
C VAL A 202 -23.64 -16.45 -13.55
N ASN A 203 -23.23 -15.75 -12.48
CA ASN A 203 -21.86 -15.93 -11.98
C ASN A 203 -21.69 -17.29 -11.28
N LYS A 204 -22.63 -17.65 -10.39
CA LYS A 204 -22.57 -18.88 -9.62
C LYS A 204 -23.86 -19.71 -9.66
N LEU A 205 -23.73 -20.97 -10.02
CA LEU A 205 -24.74 -22.00 -9.77
C LEU A 205 -24.32 -22.82 -8.53
N ASP A 206 -25.25 -23.02 -7.61
CA ASP A 206 -25.04 -23.77 -6.37
C ASP A 206 -26.15 -24.82 -6.21
N GLU A 207 -25.84 -26.08 -6.49
CA GLU A 207 -26.81 -27.16 -6.54
C GLU A 207 -28.05 -26.83 -7.42
N SER A 208 -27.86 -26.15 -8.54
CA SER A 208 -28.93 -25.76 -9.47
C SER A 208 -28.89 -26.56 -10.77
N ASP A 209 -29.97 -26.49 -11.55
CA ASP A 209 -30.08 -27.14 -12.85
C ASP A 209 -30.37 -26.07 -13.92
N MET A 210 -29.55 -26.07 -14.98
CA MET A 210 -29.64 -25.16 -16.12
C MET A 210 -29.72 -25.99 -17.41
N ARG A 211 -30.78 -25.80 -18.20
CA ARG A 211 -31.02 -26.60 -19.40
C ARG A 211 -31.52 -25.77 -20.57
N ASN A 212 -31.05 -26.06 -21.78
CA ASN A 212 -31.51 -25.41 -23.00
C ASN A 212 -31.43 -23.88 -22.90
N VAL A 213 -30.22 -23.36 -22.76
CA VAL A 213 -29.97 -21.92 -22.64
C VAL A 213 -28.98 -21.43 -23.68
N ALA A 214 -29.07 -20.15 -24.05
CA ALA A 214 -28.16 -19.54 -25.00
C ALA A 214 -27.69 -18.15 -24.56
N PHE A 215 -26.41 -17.82 -24.81
CA PHE A 215 -25.89 -16.45 -24.72
C PHE A 215 -25.19 -16.04 -26.02
N ILE A 216 -25.60 -14.91 -26.60
CA ILE A 216 -25.00 -14.36 -27.83
C ILE A 216 -24.65 -12.88 -27.61
N GLY A 217 -23.38 -12.51 -27.72
CA GLY A 217 -22.96 -11.12 -27.54
C GLY A 217 -21.54 -10.94 -27.03
N ASN A 218 -21.28 -9.95 -26.17
CA ASN A 218 -19.92 -9.66 -25.68
C ASN A 218 -19.83 -9.65 -24.15
N ILE A 219 -18.72 -10.15 -23.62
CA ILE A 219 -18.39 -10.15 -22.19
C ILE A 219 -17.06 -9.43 -22.00
N THR A 220 -17.01 -8.42 -21.13
CA THR A 220 -15.79 -7.66 -20.84
C THR A 220 -15.53 -7.57 -19.33
N SER A 221 -14.41 -8.15 -18.88
CA SER A 221 -13.91 -8.00 -17.51
C SER A 221 -12.74 -7.00 -17.47
N VAL A 222 -12.96 -5.82 -16.90
CA VAL A 222 -11.97 -4.73 -16.91
C VAL A 222 -10.96 -4.79 -15.75
N GLY A 223 -11.26 -5.58 -14.72
CA GLY A 223 -10.49 -5.71 -13.49
C GLY A 223 -9.21 -6.53 -13.63
N SER A 224 -8.34 -6.41 -12.63
CA SER A 224 -7.02 -7.05 -12.59
C SER A 224 -6.87 -8.09 -11.47
N ALA A 225 -7.96 -8.56 -10.86
CA ALA A 225 -7.89 -9.47 -9.71
C ALA A 225 -7.57 -10.92 -10.06
N GLY A 226 -7.61 -11.31 -11.34
CA GLY A 226 -7.35 -12.70 -11.76
C GLY A 226 -8.46 -13.68 -11.39
N TRP A 227 -9.68 -13.21 -11.15
CA TRP A 227 -10.83 -14.05 -10.78
C TRP A 227 -11.37 -14.86 -11.97
N TRP A 228 -12.25 -15.82 -11.65
CA TRP A 228 -12.92 -16.67 -12.63
C TRP A 228 -13.92 -15.88 -13.47
N SER A 229 -13.98 -16.14 -14.77
CA SER A 229 -15.01 -15.60 -15.69
C SER A 229 -15.35 -16.66 -16.74
N GLY A 230 -16.60 -16.70 -17.20
CA GLY A 230 -17.04 -17.71 -18.16
C GLY A 230 -18.07 -17.20 -19.14
N GLY A 231 -18.22 -17.85 -20.30
CA GLY A 231 -19.22 -17.46 -21.29
C GLY A 231 -20.65 -17.54 -20.76
N LEU A 232 -20.96 -18.56 -19.95
CA LEU A 232 -22.25 -18.70 -19.25
C LEU A 232 -22.12 -18.56 -17.74
N VAL A 233 -21.16 -19.29 -17.14
CA VAL A 233 -21.04 -19.43 -15.68
C VAL A 233 -19.59 -19.32 -15.21
N SER A 234 -19.35 -18.63 -14.09
CA SER A 234 -18.01 -18.59 -13.49
C SER A 234 -17.79 -19.80 -12.60
N GLU A 235 -18.68 -20.07 -11.65
CA GLU A 235 -18.59 -21.24 -10.79
C GLU A 235 -19.88 -22.06 -10.84
N SER A 236 -19.79 -23.30 -11.31
CA SER A 236 -20.86 -24.29 -11.24
C SER A 236 -20.52 -25.28 -10.12
N TRP A 237 -21.04 -25.04 -8.92
CA TRP A 237 -20.86 -25.91 -7.76
C TRP A 237 -22.03 -26.88 -7.64
N ARG A 238 -21.74 -28.18 -7.74
CA ARG A 238 -22.71 -29.30 -7.66
C ARG A 238 -23.93 -29.12 -8.55
N SER A 239 -23.81 -28.32 -9.60
CA SER A 239 -24.90 -27.91 -10.48
C SER A 239 -24.78 -28.61 -11.82
N ASN A 240 -25.90 -28.75 -12.51
CA ASN A 240 -25.95 -29.36 -13.83
C ASN A 240 -26.22 -28.30 -14.89
N THR A 241 -25.46 -28.35 -15.98
CA THR A 241 -25.65 -27.52 -17.15
C THR A 241 -25.72 -28.44 -18.36
N ASP A 242 -26.86 -28.47 -19.04
CA ASP A 242 -27.10 -29.33 -20.19
C ASP A 242 -27.65 -28.51 -21.37
N ASN A 243 -27.35 -28.91 -22.61
CA ASN A 243 -27.94 -28.33 -23.83
C ASN A 243 -27.70 -26.81 -23.95
N SER A 244 -26.49 -26.33 -23.70
CA SER A 244 -26.21 -24.89 -23.66
C SER A 244 -25.42 -24.40 -24.88
N TYR A 245 -25.69 -23.18 -25.35
CA TYR A 245 -25.02 -22.60 -26.52
C TYR A 245 -24.47 -21.20 -26.22
N ILE A 246 -23.26 -20.88 -26.70
CA ILE A 246 -22.79 -19.50 -26.76
C ILE A 246 -22.18 -19.14 -28.11
N ASP A 247 -22.35 -17.87 -28.49
CA ASP A 247 -21.61 -17.21 -29.57
C ASP A 247 -21.15 -15.83 -29.07
N THR A 248 -19.91 -15.72 -28.60
CA THR A 248 -19.46 -14.55 -27.82
C THR A 248 -18.00 -14.15 -28.00
N THR A 249 -17.74 -12.84 -27.90
CA THR A 249 -16.38 -12.31 -27.67
C THR A 249 -16.19 -12.01 -26.19
N ILE A 250 -15.23 -12.69 -25.57
CA ILE A 250 -14.83 -12.51 -24.17
C ILE A 250 -13.51 -11.72 -24.12
N LYS A 251 -13.55 -10.50 -23.61
CA LYS A 251 -12.37 -9.65 -23.37
C LYS A 251 -12.06 -9.55 -21.88
N GLY A 252 -10.78 -9.55 -21.52
CA GLY A 252 -10.36 -9.42 -20.13
C GLY A 252 -9.02 -8.73 -19.96
N ASN A 253 -8.81 -8.05 -18.82
CA ASN A 253 -7.48 -7.57 -18.44
C ASN A 253 -6.66 -8.71 -17.81
N LYS A 254 -7.04 -9.18 -16.60
CA LYS A 254 -6.43 -10.36 -15.95
C LYS A 254 -7.50 -11.28 -15.37
N ALA A 255 -7.67 -12.47 -15.93
CA ALA A 255 -8.74 -13.40 -15.54
C ALA A 255 -8.40 -14.88 -15.83
N LYS A 256 -9.11 -15.79 -15.16
CA LYS A 256 -9.16 -17.23 -15.46
C LYS A 256 -10.46 -17.51 -16.22
N VAL A 257 -10.37 -17.87 -17.50
CA VAL A 257 -11.54 -17.90 -18.39
C VAL A 257 -11.86 -19.28 -18.92
N GLY A 258 -13.13 -19.68 -18.83
CA GLY A 258 -13.65 -20.84 -19.56
C GLY A 258 -14.63 -20.41 -20.64
N GLY A 259 -14.56 -21.01 -21.83
CA GLY A 259 -15.49 -20.76 -22.92
C GLY A 259 -16.94 -20.78 -22.46
N LEU A 260 -17.40 -21.88 -21.85
CA LEU A 260 -18.75 -21.99 -21.24
C LEU A 260 -18.72 -21.74 -19.74
N ILE A 261 -17.94 -22.54 -19.01
CA ILE A 261 -17.88 -22.51 -17.54
C ILE A 261 -16.43 -22.31 -17.10
N ALA A 262 -16.15 -21.36 -16.22
CA ALA A 262 -14.80 -21.19 -15.71
C ALA A 262 -14.41 -22.34 -14.77
N LYS A 263 -15.19 -22.58 -13.73
CA LYS A 263 -14.97 -23.65 -12.75
C LYS A 263 -16.18 -24.57 -12.63
N LEU A 264 -16.02 -25.83 -13.03
CA LEU A 264 -17.02 -26.89 -12.89
C LEU A 264 -16.66 -27.76 -11.70
N ASN A 265 -17.50 -27.85 -10.67
CA ASN A 265 -17.15 -28.52 -9.43
C ASN A 265 -18.30 -29.40 -8.96
N HIS A 266 -17.99 -30.64 -8.58
CA HIS A 266 -18.93 -31.60 -8.00
C HIS A 266 -18.81 -31.70 -6.47
N GLY A 267 -17.80 -31.07 -5.87
CA GLY A 267 -17.58 -31.06 -4.42
C GLY A 267 -16.97 -32.35 -3.92
N ALA A 268 -17.29 -32.70 -2.66
CA ALA A 268 -16.58 -33.75 -1.91
C ALA A 268 -17.41 -35.02 -1.66
N ASP A 269 -18.66 -35.10 -2.11
CA ASP A 269 -19.49 -36.30 -1.93
C ASP A 269 -19.27 -37.28 -3.09
N PRO A 270 -18.49 -38.36 -2.93
CA PRO A 270 -18.18 -39.26 -4.04
C PRO A 270 -19.38 -40.11 -4.52
N ARG A 271 -20.53 -40.07 -3.85
CA ARG A 271 -21.65 -40.98 -4.14
C ARG A 271 -22.48 -40.59 -5.36
N ASP A 272 -22.43 -39.32 -5.77
CA ASP A 272 -23.26 -38.78 -6.85
C ASP A 272 -22.45 -38.11 -7.96
N VAL A 273 -21.17 -38.50 -8.11
CA VAL A 273 -20.31 -37.99 -9.18
C VAL A 273 -20.94 -38.28 -10.53
N GLY A 274 -21.06 -37.25 -11.36
CA GLY A 274 -21.68 -37.33 -12.68
C GLY A 274 -23.21 -37.25 -12.68
N ALA A 275 -23.88 -37.43 -11.53
CA ALA A 275 -25.28 -37.07 -11.36
C ALA A 275 -25.43 -35.57 -11.00
N ARG A 276 -24.47 -35.03 -10.25
CA ARG A 276 -24.32 -33.59 -9.95
C ARG A 276 -22.98 -33.06 -10.47
N GLY A 277 -22.88 -31.73 -10.64
CA GLY A 277 -21.63 -31.08 -11.03
C GLY A 277 -21.20 -31.40 -12.46
N ARG A 278 -22.10 -31.30 -13.44
CA ARG A 278 -21.85 -31.71 -14.84
C ARG A 278 -22.15 -30.62 -15.87
N LEU A 279 -21.43 -30.67 -16.98
CA LEU A 279 -21.64 -29.92 -18.21
C LEU A 279 -21.78 -30.89 -19.39
N LYS A 280 -22.95 -30.97 -20.03
CA LYS A 280 -23.14 -31.83 -21.21
C LYS A 280 -23.82 -31.17 -22.39
N ASN A 281 -23.62 -31.77 -23.57
CA ASN A 281 -24.36 -31.47 -24.81
C ASN A 281 -24.35 -29.97 -25.15
N SER A 282 -23.21 -29.30 -24.99
CA SER A 282 -23.12 -27.84 -25.10
C SER A 282 -22.10 -27.38 -26.15
N VAL A 283 -22.27 -26.16 -26.64
CA VAL A 283 -21.50 -25.55 -27.72
C VAL A 283 -20.93 -24.21 -27.29
N ALA A 284 -19.63 -24.02 -27.52
CA ALA A 284 -18.94 -22.74 -27.32
C ALA A 284 -18.43 -22.18 -28.65
N LYS A 285 -18.82 -20.96 -29.04
CA LYS A 285 -18.35 -20.30 -30.26
C LYS A 285 -17.95 -18.86 -30.01
N GLY A 286 -16.96 -18.37 -30.75
CA GLY A 286 -16.50 -16.98 -30.69
C GLY A 286 -15.03 -16.85 -30.32
N THR A 287 -14.65 -15.79 -29.58
CA THR A 287 -13.25 -15.44 -29.31
C THR A 287 -13.01 -15.14 -27.83
N ILE A 288 -11.88 -15.59 -27.28
CA ILE A 288 -11.36 -15.15 -25.97
C ILE A 288 -10.08 -14.35 -26.20
N ASP A 289 -10.07 -13.10 -25.73
CA ASP A 289 -8.96 -12.15 -25.86
C ASP A 289 -8.69 -11.48 -24.50
N VAL A 290 -7.88 -12.14 -23.68
CA VAL A 290 -7.48 -11.65 -22.34
C VAL A 290 -6.03 -11.16 -22.41
N ARG A 291 -5.76 -9.94 -21.95
CA ARG A 291 -4.43 -9.31 -22.05
C ARG A 291 -3.36 -10.02 -21.21
N ASP A 292 -3.69 -10.35 -19.97
CA ASP A 292 -2.87 -11.14 -19.02
C ASP A 292 -3.66 -12.42 -18.65
N PRO A 293 -3.69 -13.43 -19.54
CA PRO A 293 -4.42 -14.67 -19.29
C PRO A 293 -3.68 -15.50 -18.25
N GLN A 294 -4.40 -16.02 -17.26
CA GLN A 294 -3.81 -16.88 -16.22
C GLN A 294 -3.92 -18.36 -16.61
N GLU A 295 -5.15 -18.87 -16.70
CA GLU A 295 -5.46 -20.27 -17.01
C GLU A 295 -6.76 -20.29 -17.83
N THR A 296 -6.64 -20.11 -19.15
CA THR A 296 -7.78 -19.89 -20.04
C THR A 296 -7.99 -21.09 -20.95
N GLY A 297 -9.23 -21.57 -21.07
CA GLY A 297 -9.60 -22.68 -21.94
C GLY A 297 -10.83 -22.40 -22.79
N GLY A 298 -10.81 -22.83 -24.05
CA GLY A 298 -11.92 -22.65 -25.00
C GLY A 298 -13.24 -23.32 -24.63
N LEU A 299 -13.26 -24.22 -23.64
CA LEU A 299 -14.48 -24.81 -23.07
C LEU A 299 -14.57 -24.54 -21.56
N LEU A 300 -13.50 -24.87 -20.83
CA LEU A 300 -13.43 -24.81 -19.37
C LEU A 300 -12.09 -24.24 -18.91
N HIS A 301 -12.08 -23.49 -17.81
CA HIS A 301 -10.83 -23.23 -17.10
C HIS A 301 -10.46 -24.45 -16.24
N SER A 302 -11.21 -24.76 -15.17
CA SER A 302 -10.94 -25.87 -14.23
C SER A 302 -12.17 -26.73 -13.99
N ASN A 303 -11.97 -28.02 -13.70
CA ASN A 303 -13.03 -28.93 -13.24
C ASN A 303 -12.80 -29.49 -11.81
N TRP A 304 -11.90 -28.88 -11.04
CA TRP A 304 -11.60 -29.35 -9.69
C TRP A 304 -12.74 -29.01 -8.70
N SER A 305 -13.33 -29.96 -7.96
CA SER A 305 -13.10 -31.42 -7.97
C SER A 305 -14.27 -32.15 -8.64
N TRP A 306 -13.94 -33.22 -9.38
CA TRP A 306 -14.86 -34.18 -10.02
C TRP A 306 -15.92 -33.59 -10.96
N GLY A 307 -15.71 -32.37 -11.48
CA GLY A 307 -16.61 -31.77 -12.44
C GLY A 307 -16.67 -32.56 -13.76
N LEU A 308 -17.83 -33.12 -14.11
CA LEU A 308 -18.00 -33.94 -15.31
C LEU A 308 -18.31 -33.07 -16.54
N ALA A 309 -17.39 -33.01 -17.49
CA ALA A 309 -17.64 -32.40 -18.80
C ALA A 309 -17.71 -33.49 -19.88
N GLU A 310 -18.81 -33.59 -20.60
CA GLU A 310 -19.06 -34.68 -21.54
C GLU A 310 -19.87 -34.24 -22.77
N ASN A 311 -19.48 -34.69 -23.95
CA ASN A 311 -20.17 -34.42 -25.22
C ASN A 311 -20.39 -32.91 -25.49
N ASN A 312 -19.34 -32.10 -25.32
CA ASN A 312 -19.36 -30.67 -25.65
C ASN A 312 -18.47 -30.35 -26.85
N ILE A 313 -18.80 -29.29 -27.59
CA ILE A 313 -18.05 -28.82 -28.75
C ILE A 313 -17.59 -27.39 -28.52
N THR A 314 -16.30 -27.11 -28.74
CA THR A 314 -15.78 -25.74 -28.75
C THR A 314 -15.24 -25.34 -30.12
N MET A 315 -15.73 -24.22 -30.61
CA MET A 315 -15.35 -23.46 -31.80
C MET A 315 -14.72 -22.13 -31.40
N MET A 316 -14.16 -22.03 -30.19
CA MET A 316 -13.56 -20.80 -29.67
C MET A 316 -12.16 -20.55 -30.28
N LYS A 317 -11.86 -19.28 -30.54
CA LYS A 317 -10.51 -18.78 -30.81
C LYS A 317 -9.92 -18.17 -29.55
N VAL A 318 -8.94 -18.83 -28.95
CA VAL A 318 -8.31 -18.44 -27.69
C VAL A 318 -6.96 -17.78 -27.97
N LYS A 319 -6.91 -16.46 -27.80
CA LYS A 319 -5.71 -15.66 -28.05
C LYS A 319 -4.78 -15.61 -26.83
N ASN A 320 -3.64 -14.95 -27.00
CA ASN A 320 -2.65 -14.63 -25.95
C ASN A 320 -2.14 -15.86 -25.17
N GLY A 321 -2.15 -17.02 -25.81
CA GLY A 321 -1.52 -18.23 -25.29
C GLY A 321 -2.36 -19.08 -24.35
N GLY A 322 -3.70 -18.93 -24.35
CA GLY A 322 -4.61 -19.88 -23.69
C GLY A 322 -4.81 -21.19 -24.46
N GLU A 323 -5.46 -22.15 -23.81
CA GLU A 323 -5.68 -23.51 -24.32
C GLU A 323 -6.96 -23.62 -25.15
N ILE A 324 -6.93 -24.48 -26.16
CA ILE A 324 -8.02 -24.65 -27.13
C ILE A 324 -9.31 -25.19 -26.50
N LEU A 325 -9.21 -25.93 -25.38
CA LEU A 325 -10.35 -26.56 -24.72
C LEU A 325 -10.30 -26.44 -23.19
N TYR A 326 -9.24 -26.90 -22.53
CA TYR A 326 -9.14 -26.97 -21.07
C TYR A 326 -7.96 -26.16 -20.54
N GLY A 327 -8.22 -25.14 -19.74
CA GLY A 327 -7.25 -24.09 -19.40
C GLY A 327 -6.40 -24.31 -18.14
N SER A 328 -6.81 -25.18 -17.24
CA SER A 328 -6.20 -25.35 -15.90
C SER A 328 -5.03 -26.34 -15.92
N ARG A 329 -4.05 -26.07 -15.05
CA ARG A 329 -2.95 -27.00 -14.73
C ARG A 329 -3.39 -28.29 -14.05
N ASP A 330 -4.65 -28.42 -13.65
CA ASP A 330 -5.21 -29.72 -13.21
C ASP A 330 -5.01 -30.81 -14.28
N ALA A 331 -4.84 -30.45 -15.56
CA ALA A 331 -4.50 -31.38 -16.64
C ALA A 331 -3.09 -31.99 -16.53
N GLU A 332 -2.20 -31.39 -15.74
CA GLU A 332 -0.87 -31.89 -15.41
C GLU A 332 -0.85 -32.55 -14.04
N ASP A 333 -1.48 -31.89 -13.07
CA ASP A 333 -1.28 -32.16 -11.65
C ASP A 333 -2.20 -33.25 -11.08
N ASP A 334 -3.39 -33.48 -11.66
CA ASP A 334 -4.35 -34.43 -11.09
C ASP A 334 -5.35 -35.06 -12.08
N ASP A 335 -5.20 -36.38 -12.25
CA ASP A 335 -6.09 -37.19 -13.05
C ASP A 335 -7.40 -37.59 -12.36
N TYR A 336 -7.36 -37.85 -11.05
CA TYR A 336 -8.46 -38.49 -10.33
C TYR A 336 -9.59 -37.51 -10.01
N PHE A 337 -9.25 -36.34 -9.48
CA PHE A 337 -10.18 -35.27 -9.15
C PHE A 337 -10.39 -34.30 -10.32
N GLY A 338 -9.40 -34.13 -11.20
CA GLY A 338 -9.50 -33.22 -12.33
C GLY A 338 -9.71 -33.94 -13.65
N ALA A 339 -8.60 -34.16 -14.34
CA ALA A 339 -8.51 -34.41 -15.77
C ALA A 339 -9.42 -35.52 -16.33
N ASN A 340 -9.63 -36.65 -15.63
CA ASN A 340 -10.42 -37.78 -16.13
C ASN A 340 -11.93 -37.51 -16.24
N TRP A 341 -12.42 -36.47 -15.57
CA TRP A 341 -13.82 -36.07 -15.61
C TRP A 341 -14.14 -35.13 -16.77
N VAL A 342 -13.12 -34.68 -17.52
CA VAL A 342 -13.30 -34.03 -18.83
C VAL A 342 -13.15 -35.08 -19.92
N ARG A 343 -14.27 -35.70 -20.31
CA ARG A 343 -14.30 -36.90 -21.17
C ARG A 343 -13.74 -36.66 -22.58
N ASN A 344 -13.23 -37.71 -23.21
CA ASN A 344 -12.62 -37.64 -24.54
C ASN A 344 -13.61 -37.36 -25.68
N ASN A 345 -14.92 -37.48 -25.44
CA ASN A 345 -15.94 -37.14 -26.42
C ASN A 345 -16.24 -35.63 -26.50
N ASN A 346 -15.59 -34.80 -25.68
CA ASN A 346 -15.49 -33.37 -25.93
C ASN A 346 -14.54 -33.12 -27.11
N ALA A 347 -14.89 -32.18 -27.99
CA ALA A 347 -14.13 -31.92 -29.20
C ALA A 347 -13.96 -30.43 -29.49
N PHE A 348 -12.88 -30.07 -30.15
CA PHE A 348 -12.73 -28.79 -30.83
C PHE A 348 -12.88 -28.97 -32.35
N VAL A 349 -13.08 -27.89 -33.12
CA VAL A 349 -13.33 -28.00 -34.57
C VAL A 349 -12.09 -27.55 -35.35
N ASN A 350 -11.55 -28.45 -36.17
CA ASN A 350 -10.35 -28.19 -36.95
C ASN A 350 -10.57 -27.02 -37.93
N GLY A 351 -9.62 -26.07 -37.98
CA GLY A 351 -9.69 -24.91 -38.88
C GLY A 351 -10.60 -23.77 -38.39
N ILE A 352 -11.39 -23.98 -37.33
CA ILE A 352 -12.26 -22.95 -36.73
C ILE A 352 -11.74 -22.56 -35.35
N SER A 353 -11.47 -23.54 -34.49
CA SER A 353 -10.94 -23.31 -33.15
C SER A 353 -9.46 -22.97 -33.21
N GLU A 354 -9.02 -22.04 -32.34
CA GLU A 354 -7.62 -21.63 -32.22
C GLU A 354 -7.24 -21.64 -30.74
N GLY A 355 -6.01 -22.03 -30.42
CA GLY A 355 -5.51 -22.09 -29.04
C GLY A 355 -4.38 -23.10 -28.91
N LYS A 356 -3.73 -23.12 -27.75
CA LYS A 356 -2.68 -24.10 -27.46
C LYS A 356 -3.27 -25.46 -27.06
N GLN A 357 -2.44 -26.48 -27.22
CA GLN A 357 -2.59 -27.78 -26.56
C GLN A 357 -1.27 -28.05 -25.84
N SER A 358 -0.96 -27.22 -24.83
CA SER A 358 0.36 -27.21 -24.21
C SER A 358 0.49 -28.20 -23.05
N TYR A 359 -0.62 -28.57 -22.42
CA TYR A 359 -0.58 -29.58 -21.36
C TYR A 359 -0.39 -30.99 -21.91
N SER A 360 0.37 -31.84 -21.21
CA SER A 360 0.70 -33.22 -21.62
C SER A 360 -0.55 -34.05 -21.98
N ARG A 361 -1.62 -33.87 -21.20
CA ARG A 361 -2.91 -34.58 -21.39
C ARG A 361 -3.86 -33.88 -22.36
N SER A 362 -3.55 -32.68 -22.84
CA SER A 362 -4.43 -31.95 -23.77
C SER A 362 -4.63 -32.67 -25.11
N SER A 363 -3.67 -33.52 -25.47
CA SER A 363 -3.67 -34.33 -26.70
C SER A 363 -4.79 -35.39 -26.77
N ARG A 364 -5.46 -35.71 -25.66
CA ARG A 364 -6.56 -36.69 -25.62
C ARG A 364 -7.87 -36.15 -26.22
N TRP A 365 -8.08 -34.84 -26.16
CA TRP A 365 -9.22 -34.21 -26.82
C TRP A 365 -8.83 -33.97 -28.28
N LYS A 366 -9.63 -34.52 -29.19
CA LYS A 366 -9.33 -34.50 -30.63
C LYS A 366 -10.18 -33.48 -31.34
N GLY A 367 -9.58 -32.87 -32.36
CA GLY A 367 -10.29 -32.02 -33.28
C GLY A 367 -11.14 -32.85 -34.24
N ILE A 368 -12.38 -32.42 -34.47
CA ILE A 368 -13.31 -33.01 -35.44
C ILE A 368 -13.45 -32.10 -36.66
N SER A 369 -13.98 -32.64 -37.75
CA SER A 369 -14.35 -31.84 -38.94
C SER A 369 -15.56 -30.96 -38.65
N GLU A 370 -15.75 -29.90 -39.45
CA GLU A 370 -16.92 -29.03 -39.32
C GLU A 370 -18.25 -29.78 -39.56
N ASP A 371 -18.29 -30.73 -40.50
CA ASP A 371 -19.50 -31.52 -40.80
C ASP A 371 -19.85 -32.48 -39.67
N GLU A 372 -18.84 -33.11 -39.04
CA GLU A 372 -19.05 -33.91 -37.84
C GLU A 372 -19.55 -33.05 -36.68
N ALA A 373 -18.98 -31.84 -36.51
CA ALA A 373 -19.41 -30.91 -35.49
C ALA A 373 -20.89 -30.52 -35.69
N LYS A 374 -21.29 -30.12 -36.91
CA LYS A 374 -22.69 -29.83 -37.26
C LYS A 374 -23.63 -31.00 -36.94
N THR A 375 -23.23 -32.22 -37.31
CA THR A 375 -24.02 -33.44 -37.05
C THR A 375 -24.20 -33.70 -35.55
N ARG A 376 -23.14 -33.52 -34.76
CA ARG A 376 -23.20 -33.68 -33.30
C ARG A 376 -24.04 -32.58 -32.65
N ILE A 377 -23.86 -31.32 -33.05
CA ILE A 377 -24.63 -30.18 -32.53
C ILE A 377 -26.13 -30.37 -32.78
N ALA A 378 -26.53 -30.80 -33.98
CA ALA A 378 -27.93 -31.09 -34.29
C ALA A 378 -28.55 -32.14 -33.35
N LYS A 379 -27.76 -33.14 -32.92
CA LYS A 379 -28.19 -34.17 -31.96
C LYS A 379 -28.20 -33.70 -30.50
N MET A 380 -27.56 -32.57 -30.18
CA MET A 380 -27.57 -32.01 -28.83
C MET A 380 -28.92 -31.40 -28.47
N GLY A 381 -29.83 -31.15 -29.42
CA GLY A 381 -31.19 -30.68 -29.11
C GLY A 381 -31.23 -29.30 -28.41
N ILE A 382 -30.26 -28.43 -28.72
CA ILE A 382 -30.23 -27.07 -28.20
C ILE A 382 -31.12 -26.21 -29.08
N THR A 383 -32.26 -25.74 -28.56
CA THR A 383 -33.21 -24.90 -29.32
C THR A 383 -33.14 -23.43 -28.90
N ALA A 384 -32.62 -23.14 -27.71
CA ALA A 384 -32.64 -21.77 -27.17
C ALA A 384 -31.92 -20.73 -28.04
N HIS A 385 -30.86 -21.12 -28.75
CA HIS A 385 -30.15 -20.20 -29.65
C HIS A 385 -30.99 -19.75 -30.87
N GLU A 386 -32.01 -20.53 -31.25
CA GLU A 386 -32.91 -20.27 -32.38
C GLU A 386 -34.10 -19.38 -32.01
N TYR A 387 -34.37 -19.15 -30.71
CA TYR A 387 -35.48 -18.29 -30.29
C TYR A 387 -35.36 -16.90 -30.89
N GLU A 388 -36.41 -16.45 -31.56
CA GLU A 388 -36.44 -15.15 -32.21
C GLU A 388 -36.48 -14.04 -31.15
N ILE A 389 -35.60 -13.06 -31.28
CA ILE A 389 -35.63 -11.82 -30.50
C ILE A 389 -35.70 -10.69 -31.51
N THR A 390 -36.89 -10.11 -31.67
CA THR A 390 -37.10 -8.94 -32.52
C THR A 390 -36.63 -7.68 -31.80
N GLN A 391 -36.23 -6.65 -32.54
CA GLN A 391 -35.89 -5.37 -31.93
C GLN A 391 -37.13 -4.76 -31.29
N HIS A 392 -37.02 -4.30 -30.04
CA HIS A 392 -38.12 -3.65 -29.34
C HIS A 392 -38.58 -2.39 -30.10
N LEU A 393 -39.89 -2.13 -30.15
CA LEU A 393 -40.46 -1.04 -30.96
C LEU A 393 -39.83 0.32 -30.64
N THR A 394 -39.69 0.67 -29.36
CA THR A 394 -39.06 1.93 -28.97
C THR A 394 -37.58 2.00 -29.34
N ASP A 395 -36.85 0.88 -29.37
CA ASP A 395 -35.44 0.88 -29.79
C ASP A 395 -35.32 1.16 -31.29
N LYS A 396 -36.23 0.60 -32.10
CA LYS A 396 -36.34 0.87 -33.53
C LYS A 396 -36.67 2.34 -33.79
N LEU A 397 -37.71 2.88 -33.15
CA LEU A 397 -38.13 4.28 -33.31
C LEU A 397 -37.07 5.27 -32.83
N ASN A 398 -36.39 4.97 -31.71
CA ASN A 398 -35.35 5.81 -31.13
C ASN A 398 -33.95 5.57 -31.73
N ARG A 399 -33.82 4.65 -32.69
CA ARG A 399 -32.54 4.30 -33.34
C ARG A 399 -31.46 3.90 -32.36
N ALA A 400 -31.85 3.15 -31.32
CA ALA A 400 -30.90 2.62 -30.36
C ALA A 400 -30.00 1.61 -31.07
N ALA A 401 -28.69 1.82 -30.95
CA ALA A 401 -27.67 0.95 -31.52
C ALA A 401 -26.59 0.68 -30.47
N PHE A 402 -25.92 -0.46 -30.58
CA PHE A 402 -24.75 -0.72 -29.77
C PHE A 402 -23.62 0.24 -30.14
N LYS A 403 -22.72 0.48 -29.18
CA LYS A 403 -21.53 1.32 -29.39
C LYS A 403 -20.78 0.93 -30.66
N GLU A 404 -20.61 -0.37 -30.93
CA GLU A 404 -19.89 -0.94 -32.07
C GLU A 404 -20.56 -0.66 -33.43
N ASP A 405 -21.87 -0.39 -33.45
CA ASP A 405 -22.65 -0.20 -34.67
C ASP A 405 -22.98 1.28 -34.94
N THR A 406 -22.49 2.20 -34.10
CA THR A 406 -22.86 3.62 -34.12
C THR A 406 -22.71 4.29 -35.49
N TYR A 407 -21.67 3.93 -36.26
CA TYR A 407 -21.34 4.54 -37.56
C TYR A 407 -21.66 3.67 -38.78
N LYS A 408 -21.85 2.35 -38.61
CA LYS A 408 -21.87 1.37 -39.72
C LYS A 408 -22.94 1.62 -40.78
N THR A 409 -24.04 2.25 -40.41
CA THR A 409 -25.17 2.56 -41.32
C THR A 409 -25.12 3.98 -41.90
N THR A 410 -24.08 4.75 -41.58
CA THR A 410 -23.90 6.12 -42.06
C THR A 410 -23.21 6.13 -43.42
N GLN A 411 -23.56 7.09 -44.27
CA GLN A 411 -22.97 7.25 -45.60
C GLN A 411 -21.44 7.41 -45.52
N ASP A 412 -20.74 6.85 -46.52
CA ASP A 412 -19.27 6.87 -46.68
C ASP A 412 -18.48 6.15 -45.57
N TYR A 413 -19.15 5.35 -44.73
CA TYR A 413 -18.51 4.51 -43.74
C TYR A 413 -17.52 3.52 -44.36
N LYS A 414 -16.33 3.42 -43.76
CA LYS A 414 -15.29 2.45 -44.11
C LYS A 414 -14.90 1.63 -42.89
N THR A 415 -15.03 0.32 -42.96
CA THR A 415 -14.76 -0.59 -41.85
C THR A 415 -13.33 -0.44 -41.31
N GLU A 416 -12.35 -0.23 -42.18
CA GLU A 416 -10.95 -0.02 -41.81
C GLU A 416 -10.67 1.31 -41.09
N ARG A 417 -11.63 2.24 -41.06
CA ARG A 417 -11.51 3.56 -40.44
C ARG A 417 -12.36 3.74 -39.18
N GLU A 418 -13.00 2.67 -38.68
CA GLU A 418 -13.85 2.68 -37.48
C GLU A 418 -13.19 3.40 -36.29
N LEU A 419 -11.92 3.09 -36.00
CA LEU A 419 -11.18 3.70 -34.89
C LEU A 419 -11.00 5.22 -35.09
N ALA A 420 -10.79 5.65 -36.33
CA ALA A 420 -10.62 7.06 -36.67
C ALA A 420 -11.88 7.86 -36.38
N TYR A 421 -13.05 7.32 -36.72
CA TYR A 421 -14.33 7.95 -36.43
C TYR A 421 -14.54 8.11 -34.92
N ARG A 422 -14.23 7.08 -34.13
CA ARG A 422 -14.30 7.13 -32.67
C ARG A 422 -13.34 8.15 -32.06
N ASN A 423 -12.13 8.23 -32.59
CA ASN A 423 -11.13 9.18 -32.12
C ASN A 423 -11.50 10.62 -32.45
N ILE A 424 -12.03 10.88 -33.66
CA ILE A 424 -12.51 12.22 -34.04
C ILE A 424 -13.71 12.64 -33.20
N GLU A 425 -14.62 11.71 -32.87
CA GLU A 425 -15.74 12.00 -31.95
C GLU A 425 -15.24 12.54 -30.59
N LYS A 426 -14.10 12.07 -30.08
CA LYS A 426 -13.49 12.61 -28.85
C LYS A 426 -12.96 14.04 -29.01
N LEU A 427 -12.57 14.44 -30.22
CA LEU A 427 -12.18 15.82 -30.53
C LEU A 427 -13.40 16.71 -30.82
N GLN A 428 -14.50 16.13 -31.31
CA GLN A 428 -15.66 16.83 -31.85
C GLN A 428 -16.99 16.26 -31.28
N PRO A 429 -17.22 16.37 -29.96
CA PRO A 429 -18.29 15.63 -29.27
C PRO A 429 -19.72 16.06 -29.62
N PHE A 430 -19.90 17.19 -30.31
CA PHE A 430 -21.21 17.76 -30.67
C PHE A 430 -21.51 17.70 -32.18
N TYR A 431 -20.65 17.06 -32.97
CA TYR A 431 -20.80 16.99 -34.41
C TYR A 431 -21.62 15.78 -34.87
N ASN A 432 -22.32 15.91 -35.99
CA ASN A 432 -23.09 14.82 -36.57
C ASN A 432 -22.17 13.72 -37.16
N LYS A 433 -22.72 12.51 -37.32
CA LYS A 433 -21.95 11.32 -37.70
C LYS A 433 -21.34 11.44 -39.10
N GLU A 434 -22.04 12.09 -40.01
CA GLU A 434 -21.61 12.32 -41.40
C GLU A 434 -20.36 13.18 -41.44
N TRP A 435 -20.31 14.22 -40.60
CA TRP A 435 -19.14 15.05 -40.44
C TRP A 435 -17.97 14.27 -39.86
N ILE A 436 -18.19 13.50 -38.79
CA ILE A 436 -17.16 12.65 -38.19
C ILE A 436 -16.57 11.67 -39.22
N ILE A 437 -17.42 11.03 -40.04
CA ILE A 437 -16.97 10.13 -41.10
C ILE A 437 -16.21 10.89 -42.20
N ASN A 438 -16.71 12.04 -42.64
CA ASN A 438 -16.03 12.86 -43.64
C ASN A 438 -14.61 13.23 -43.19
N GLN A 439 -14.47 13.66 -41.94
CA GLN A 439 -13.18 14.01 -41.34
C GLN A 439 -12.27 12.78 -41.19
N GLY A 440 -12.81 11.65 -40.72
CA GLY A 440 -12.03 10.41 -40.57
C GLY A 440 -11.54 9.84 -41.90
N ASN A 441 -12.33 9.99 -42.96
CA ASN A 441 -11.95 9.58 -44.31
C ASN A 441 -10.87 10.46 -44.92
N LYS A 442 -10.69 11.70 -44.45
CA LYS A 442 -9.64 12.63 -44.91
C LYS A 442 -8.34 12.52 -44.12
N LEU A 443 -8.32 11.82 -42.98
CA LEU A 443 -7.09 11.61 -42.21
C LEU A 443 -6.04 10.87 -43.05
N THR A 444 -4.81 11.35 -42.99
CA THR A 444 -3.66 10.72 -43.64
C THR A 444 -3.40 9.32 -43.07
N ASP A 445 -3.01 8.40 -43.95
CA ASP A 445 -2.61 7.06 -43.53
C ASP A 445 -1.39 7.13 -42.59
N GLY A 446 -1.43 6.36 -41.50
CA GLY A 446 -0.40 6.40 -40.45
C GLY A 446 -0.59 7.47 -39.37
N SER A 447 -1.61 8.35 -39.46
CA SER A 447 -1.97 9.26 -38.37
C SER A 447 -2.23 8.50 -37.06
N ASN A 448 -1.76 9.02 -35.92
CA ASN A 448 -2.04 8.42 -34.61
C ASN A 448 -3.55 8.26 -34.35
N LEU A 449 -4.37 9.18 -34.85
CA LEU A 449 -5.84 9.09 -34.74
C LEU A 449 -6.44 7.91 -35.53
N MET A 450 -5.70 7.29 -36.44
CA MET A 450 -6.14 6.08 -37.17
C MET A 450 -5.77 4.78 -36.46
N ILE A 451 -4.71 4.79 -35.65
CA ILE A 451 -4.06 3.55 -35.16
C ILE A 451 -4.00 3.45 -33.63
N LYS A 452 -4.16 4.55 -32.90
CA LYS A 452 -4.14 4.61 -31.43
C LYS A 452 -5.48 5.08 -30.90
N GLU A 453 -6.07 4.33 -29.97
CA GLU A 453 -7.31 4.75 -29.31
C GLU A 453 -7.08 5.98 -28.41
N VAL A 454 -7.90 7.01 -28.58
CA VAL A 454 -7.88 8.23 -27.77
C VAL A 454 -8.73 8.03 -26.52
N LEU A 455 -8.12 8.17 -25.34
CA LEU A 455 -8.82 8.15 -24.06
C LEU A 455 -9.46 9.49 -23.73
N SER A 456 -8.70 10.58 -23.92
CA SER A 456 -9.13 11.93 -23.58
C SER A 456 -8.39 12.99 -24.37
N VAL A 457 -9.02 14.15 -24.52
CA VAL A 457 -8.41 15.36 -25.07
C VAL A 457 -8.64 16.51 -24.10
N ILE A 458 -7.57 17.19 -23.70
CA ILE A 458 -7.62 18.30 -22.76
C ILE A 458 -6.92 19.54 -23.30
N GLY A 459 -7.55 20.70 -23.11
CA GLY A 459 -6.97 22.00 -23.45
C GLY A 459 -5.90 22.44 -22.46
N MET A 460 -4.94 23.21 -22.96
CA MET A 460 -3.84 23.77 -22.18
C MET A 460 -3.59 25.22 -22.55
N LYS A 461 -3.12 25.98 -21.56
CA LYS A 461 -2.65 27.36 -21.72
C LYS A 461 -1.33 27.50 -20.99
N ASN A 462 -0.28 27.95 -21.69
CA ASN A 462 1.06 28.14 -21.10
C ASN A 462 1.57 26.87 -20.34
N GLY A 463 1.28 25.67 -20.86
CA GLY A 463 1.68 24.40 -20.26
C GLY A 463 0.82 23.89 -19.09
N GLN A 464 -0.18 24.66 -18.65
CA GLN A 464 -1.12 24.29 -17.59
C GLN A 464 -2.42 23.74 -18.18
N PHE A 465 -3.06 22.81 -17.48
CA PHE A 465 -4.38 22.30 -17.88
C PHE A 465 -5.45 23.37 -17.73
N VAL A 466 -6.35 23.41 -18.71
CA VAL A 466 -7.57 24.23 -18.67
C VAL A 466 -8.76 23.29 -18.58
N THR A 467 -9.47 23.37 -17.46
CA THR A 467 -10.62 22.50 -17.15
C THR A 467 -11.95 23.25 -17.22
N ASP A 468 -11.98 24.45 -17.77
CA ASP A 468 -13.16 25.29 -17.96
C ASP A 468 -13.15 25.87 -19.39
N LEU A 469 -14.12 26.71 -19.73
CA LEU A 469 -14.16 27.44 -21.00
C LEU A 469 -13.27 28.69 -20.95
N SER A 470 -12.03 28.57 -20.49
CA SER A 470 -11.01 29.59 -20.70
C SER A 470 -10.29 29.33 -22.03
N ASP A 471 -9.65 30.36 -22.59
CA ASP A 471 -8.94 30.21 -23.85
C ASP A 471 -7.69 29.32 -23.70
N ILE A 472 -7.40 28.57 -24.76
CA ILE A 472 -6.28 27.61 -24.84
C ILE A 472 -5.38 27.91 -26.04
N ASP A 473 -4.12 27.51 -25.95
CA ASP A 473 -3.15 27.59 -27.05
C ASP A 473 -2.66 26.21 -27.51
N LYS A 474 -2.90 25.16 -26.71
CA LYS A 474 -2.60 23.77 -27.05
C LYS A 474 -3.71 22.83 -26.62
N ILE A 475 -3.73 21.65 -27.23
CA ILE A 475 -4.43 20.47 -26.71
C ILE A 475 -3.43 19.35 -26.47
N MET A 476 -3.73 18.50 -25.49
CA MET A 476 -3.07 17.22 -25.30
C MET A 476 -4.05 16.09 -25.65
N ILE A 477 -3.68 15.27 -26.61
CA ILE A 477 -4.37 14.03 -27.00
C ILE A 477 -3.71 12.90 -26.22
N HIS A 478 -4.47 12.23 -25.36
CA HIS A 478 -4.02 11.15 -24.49
C HIS A 478 -4.50 9.81 -25.02
N TYR A 479 -3.57 8.90 -25.33
CA TYR A 479 -3.85 7.61 -25.97
C TYR A 479 -3.86 6.44 -24.99
N ALA A 480 -4.57 5.36 -25.34
CA ALA A 480 -4.73 4.16 -24.52
C ALA A 480 -3.44 3.34 -24.34
N ASP A 481 -2.43 3.54 -25.21
CA ASP A 481 -1.12 2.92 -25.10
C ASP A 481 -0.19 3.62 -24.08
N GLY A 482 -0.68 4.66 -23.39
CA GLY A 482 0.07 5.45 -22.42
C GLY A 482 0.92 6.56 -23.05
N THR A 483 0.78 6.82 -24.35
CA THR A 483 1.44 7.93 -25.04
C THR A 483 0.55 9.16 -25.13
N LYS A 484 1.14 10.30 -25.51
CA LYS A 484 0.42 11.56 -25.76
C LYS A 484 0.94 12.28 -27.00
N GLU A 485 0.14 13.20 -27.50
CA GLU A 485 0.52 14.18 -28.52
C GLU A 485 0.02 15.56 -28.11
N GLU A 486 0.88 16.58 -28.18
CA GLU A 486 0.49 17.97 -27.95
C GLU A 486 0.40 18.69 -29.30
N LYS A 487 -0.74 19.34 -29.56
CA LYS A 487 -0.98 20.11 -30.79
C LYS A 487 -1.26 21.56 -30.47
N THR A 488 -0.67 22.48 -31.24
CA THR A 488 -1.05 23.90 -31.21
C THR A 488 -2.46 24.06 -31.71
N VAL A 489 -3.22 24.94 -31.07
CA VAL A 489 -4.57 25.27 -31.49
C VAL A 489 -4.80 26.77 -31.58
N THR A 490 -5.73 27.17 -32.45
CA THR A 490 -6.12 28.57 -32.60
C THR A 490 -7.64 28.67 -32.55
N ARG A 491 -8.14 29.52 -31.64
CA ARG A 491 -9.58 29.75 -31.49
C ARG A 491 -10.15 30.32 -32.79
N LYS A 492 -11.22 29.73 -33.29
CA LYS A 492 -11.97 30.29 -34.41
C LYS A 492 -12.93 31.35 -33.89
N ALA A 493 -12.83 32.57 -34.44
CA ALA A 493 -13.71 33.68 -34.08
C ALA A 493 -15.15 33.42 -34.53
N ASP A 494 -15.32 32.81 -35.70
CA ASP A 494 -16.62 32.51 -36.31
C ASP A 494 -16.94 31.02 -36.21
N SER A 495 -17.24 30.53 -35.01
CA SER A 495 -17.75 29.16 -34.84
C SER A 495 -19.05 29.02 -35.62
N LYS A 496 -19.18 27.96 -36.43
CA LYS A 496 -20.40 27.68 -37.19
C LYS A 496 -21.52 27.08 -36.33
N VAL A 497 -21.21 26.71 -35.09
CA VAL A 497 -22.16 26.18 -34.11
C VAL A 497 -22.15 27.11 -32.90
N GLN A 498 -23.29 27.75 -32.61
CA GLN A 498 -23.32 28.89 -31.69
C GLN A 498 -23.04 28.54 -30.23
N GLN A 499 -23.18 27.27 -29.85
CA GLN A 499 -23.16 26.83 -28.45
C GLN A 499 -21.83 26.21 -28.01
N ILE A 500 -20.78 26.27 -28.83
CA ILE A 500 -19.51 25.61 -28.55
C ILE A 500 -18.31 26.48 -28.93
N ARG A 501 -17.17 26.22 -28.28
CA ARG A 501 -15.89 26.74 -28.73
C ARG A 501 -15.25 25.80 -29.74
N GLU A 502 -14.77 26.39 -30.82
CA GLU A 502 -14.07 25.69 -31.87
C GLU A 502 -12.63 26.18 -31.99
N TYR A 503 -11.72 25.23 -32.13
CA TYR A 503 -10.31 25.49 -32.32
C TYR A 503 -9.79 24.74 -33.55
N SER A 504 -9.08 25.46 -34.42
CA SER A 504 -8.31 24.81 -35.49
C SER A 504 -7.12 24.08 -34.88
N VAL A 505 -6.83 22.85 -35.32
CA VAL A 505 -5.72 22.03 -34.80
C VAL A 505 -4.61 21.95 -35.84
N GLU A 506 -3.41 22.39 -35.45
CA GLU A 506 -2.25 22.38 -36.33
C GLU A 506 -1.93 20.95 -36.81
N GLY A 507 -1.80 20.79 -38.13
CA GLY A 507 -1.42 19.52 -38.76
C GLY A 507 -2.55 18.48 -38.91
N LEU A 508 -3.81 18.80 -38.55
CA LEU A 508 -4.96 17.91 -38.74
C LEU A 508 -5.95 18.38 -39.83
N GLY A 509 -5.58 19.37 -40.64
CA GLY A 509 -6.41 19.87 -41.74
C GLY A 509 -7.75 20.44 -41.27
N ASP A 510 -8.86 19.88 -41.77
CA ASP A 510 -10.23 20.31 -41.44
C ASP A 510 -10.68 19.87 -40.03
N VAL A 511 -9.93 18.99 -39.36
CA VAL A 511 -10.30 18.49 -38.02
C VAL A 511 -10.09 19.60 -37.00
N VAL A 512 -11.21 20.07 -36.45
CA VAL A 512 -11.25 21.01 -35.32
C VAL A 512 -11.33 20.28 -33.98
N TYR A 513 -10.94 20.98 -32.92
CA TYR A 513 -11.17 20.57 -31.54
C TYR A 513 -12.26 21.42 -30.91
N THR A 514 -13.16 20.75 -30.20
CA THR A 514 -14.17 21.36 -29.36
C THR A 514 -14.12 20.71 -27.97
N PRO A 515 -13.93 21.50 -26.90
CA PRO A 515 -14.06 20.99 -25.54
C PRO A 515 -15.43 20.33 -25.35
N ASN A 516 -15.49 19.23 -24.61
CA ASN A 516 -16.74 18.54 -24.26
C ASN A 516 -17.55 19.34 -23.21
N MET A 517 -17.95 20.56 -23.57
CA MET A 517 -18.57 21.60 -22.76
C MET A 517 -19.40 22.52 -23.70
N VAL A 518 -20.48 23.09 -23.17
CA VAL A 518 -21.36 23.99 -23.92
C VAL A 518 -21.11 25.44 -23.46
N GLU A 519 -20.87 26.35 -24.40
CA GLU A 519 -20.68 27.78 -24.15
C GLU A 519 -22.02 28.49 -24.00
N LYS A 520 -22.41 28.77 -22.75
CA LYS A 520 -23.66 29.43 -22.36
C LYS A 520 -23.49 30.32 -21.14
N ASP A 521 -24.34 31.34 -21.03
CA ASP A 521 -24.45 32.10 -19.80
C ASP A 521 -25.10 31.25 -18.70
N ARG A 522 -24.32 30.97 -17.65
CA ARG A 522 -24.74 30.21 -16.46
C ARG A 522 -24.51 31.01 -15.18
N ALA A 523 -24.44 32.34 -15.24
CA ALA A 523 -24.07 33.18 -14.11
C ALA A 523 -24.98 32.98 -12.88
N GLN A 524 -26.31 32.93 -13.08
CA GLN A 524 -27.26 32.71 -11.99
C GLN A 524 -27.09 31.31 -11.35
N LEU A 525 -26.96 30.27 -12.17
CA LEU A 525 -26.75 28.89 -11.70
C LEU A 525 -25.45 28.75 -10.90
N ILE A 526 -24.37 29.37 -11.39
CA ILE A 526 -23.08 29.42 -10.69
C ILE A 526 -23.24 30.12 -9.34
N THR A 527 -23.97 31.24 -9.30
CA THR A 527 -24.24 31.99 -8.07
C THR A 527 -25.03 31.16 -7.06
N ASP A 528 -26.09 30.49 -7.51
CA ASP A 528 -26.94 29.65 -6.64
C ASP A 528 -26.17 28.46 -6.06
N ILE A 529 -25.39 27.76 -6.89
CA ILE A 529 -24.55 26.63 -6.47
C ILE A 529 -23.45 27.11 -5.50
N LYS A 530 -22.79 28.23 -5.79
CA LYS A 530 -21.79 28.83 -4.91
C LYS A 530 -22.39 29.11 -3.53
N ALA A 531 -23.56 29.74 -3.48
CA ALA A 531 -24.23 30.05 -2.21
C ALA A 531 -24.53 28.77 -1.40
N LYS A 532 -24.89 27.65 -2.06
CA LYS A 532 -25.11 26.38 -1.36
C LYS A 532 -23.81 25.81 -0.79
N LEU A 533 -22.75 25.77 -1.58
CA LEU A 533 -21.46 25.22 -1.17
C LEU A 533 -20.78 26.05 -0.08
N ASP A 534 -20.85 27.38 -0.16
CA ASP A 534 -20.22 28.30 0.80
C ASP A 534 -20.84 28.18 2.20
N SER A 535 -22.12 27.79 2.27
CA SER A 535 -22.84 27.59 3.53
C SER A 535 -22.28 26.45 4.40
N VAL A 536 -21.48 25.53 3.83
CA VAL A 536 -20.96 24.36 4.55
C VAL A 536 -19.93 24.77 5.59
N GLN A 537 -20.14 24.38 6.84
CA GLN A 537 -19.15 24.49 7.91
C GLN A 537 -18.57 23.12 8.23
N LEU A 538 -17.25 23.06 8.46
CA LEU A 538 -16.58 21.79 8.74
C LEU A 538 -17.14 21.09 9.98
N ILE A 539 -17.38 21.87 11.05
CA ILE A 539 -18.05 21.40 12.26
C ILE A 539 -19.55 21.67 12.15
N SER A 540 -20.29 20.72 11.57
CA SER A 540 -21.74 20.82 11.34
C SER A 540 -22.46 19.47 11.45
N PRO A 541 -23.78 19.45 11.68
CA PRO A 541 -24.56 18.20 11.72
C PRO A 541 -24.43 17.35 10.45
N GLU A 542 -24.40 18.00 9.28
CA GLU A 542 -24.27 17.34 7.98
C GLU A 542 -22.93 16.59 7.87
N VAL A 543 -21.81 17.21 8.28
CA VAL A 543 -20.48 16.57 8.28
C VAL A 543 -20.39 15.49 9.37
N ARG A 544 -20.97 15.70 10.56
CA ARG A 544 -21.03 14.68 11.62
C ARG A 544 -21.74 13.40 11.17
N ASN A 545 -22.69 13.50 10.25
CA ASN A 545 -23.41 12.35 9.70
C ASN A 545 -22.57 11.52 8.71
N LEU A 546 -21.45 12.06 8.23
CA LEU A 546 -20.50 11.37 7.34
C LEU A 546 -19.39 10.64 8.11
N MET A 547 -19.29 10.88 9.42
CA MET A 547 -18.32 10.21 10.29
C MET A 547 -18.72 8.75 10.53
N ASP A 548 -17.73 7.85 10.58
CA ASP A 548 -18.00 6.43 10.80
C ASP A 548 -18.66 6.23 12.19
N LYS A 549 -19.61 5.29 12.31
CA LYS A 549 -20.14 4.93 13.63
C LYS A 549 -19.16 4.01 14.35
N ARG A 550 -18.89 4.31 15.63
CA ARG A 550 -18.01 3.51 16.50
C ARG A 550 -18.84 2.55 17.34
N GLY A 551 -18.21 1.49 17.86
CA GLY A 551 -18.92 0.42 18.56
C GLY A 551 -19.62 0.85 19.86
N LYS A 552 -19.11 1.88 20.56
CA LYS A 552 -19.66 2.32 21.86
C LYS A 552 -20.45 3.62 21.71
N ALA A 553 -21.59 3.73 22.40
CA ALA A 553 -22.46 4.91 22.32
C ALA A 553 -21.74 6.23 22.66
N HIS A 554 -20.91 6.24 23.71
CA HIS A 554 -20.16 7.44 24.11
C HIS A 554 -19.13 7.91 23.08
N GLU A 555 -18.66 7.04 22.17
CA GLU A 555 -17.73 7.39 21.09
C GLU A 555 -18.43 8.11 19.93
N ASN A 556 -19.76 8.14 19.93
CA ASN A 556 -20.58 8.67 18.85
C ASN A 556 -21.29 9.99 19.21
N THR A 557 -20.97 10.60 20.36
CA THR A 557 -21.46 11.93 20.73
C THR A 557 -20.95 13.00 19.78
N ASP A 558 -21.67 14.11 19.67
CA ASP A 558 -21.31 15.22 18.79
C ASP A 558 -19.90 15.76 19.09
N GLU A 559 -19.52 15.86 20.36
CA GLU A 559 -18.19 16.33 20.77
C GLU A 559 -17.07 15.39 20.30
N ARG A 560 -17.29 14.07 20.41
CA ARG A 560 -16.34 13.08 19.89
C ARG A 560 -16.25 13.13 18.37
N ARG A 561 -17.38 13.30 17.68
CA ARG A 561 -17.40 13.47 16.22
C ARG A 561 -16.71 14.76 15.77
N ASN A 562 -16.86 15.87 16.50
CA ASN A 562 -16.09 17.09 16.24
C ASN A 562 -14.58 16.80 16.31
N GLY A 563 -14.15 16.02 17.30
CA GLY A 563 -12.77 15.52 17.39
C GLY A 563 -12.35 14.68 16.18
N TYR A 564 -13.19 13.77 15.69
CA TYR A 564 -12.89 12.98 14.48
C TYR A 564 -12.78 13.84 13.23
N ILE A 565 -13.62 14.86 13.09
CA ILE A 565 -13.58 15.82 11.99
C ILE A 565 -12.26 16.62 12.02
N ARG A 566 -11.85 17.13 13.18
CA ARG A 566 -10.55 17.84 13.33
C ARG A 566 -9.35 16.94 13.00
N ASN A 567 -9.45 15.65 13.33
CA ASN A 567 -8.42 14.66 12.97
C ASN A 567 -8.31 14.39 11.45
N LEU A 568 -9.17 14.97 10.61
CA LEU A 568 -9.02 14.93 9.14
C LEU A 568 -8.00 15.96 8.63
N PHE A 569 -7.73 17.03 9.41
CA PHE A 569 -6.84 18.13 9.02
C PHE A 569 -7.24 18.78 7.69
N LEU A 570 -8.53 19.10 7.55
CA LEU A 570 -9.10 19.68 6.33
C LEU A 570 -9.46 21.16 6.49
N GLU A 571 -9.24 21.78 7.66
CA GLU A 571 -9.58 23.18 7.93
C GLU A 571 -8.98 24.14 6.88
N GLU A 572 -7.66 24.17 6.75
CA GLU A 572 -6.97 25.08 5.83
C GLU A 572 -7.31 24.77 4.37
N SER A 573 -7.47 23.49 4.03
CA SER A 573 -7.84 23.09 2.68
C SER A 573 -9.29 23.50 2.34
N LEU A 574 -10.20 23.42 3.30
CA LEU A 574 -11.58 23.88 3.14
C LEU A 574 -11.63 25.40 2.98
N ASP A 575 -10.84 26.14 3.75
CA ASP A 575 -10.73 27.60 3.63
C ASP A 575 -10.17 28.00 2.26
N GLU A 576 -9.15 27.30 1.76
CA GLU A 576 -8.64 27.49 0.40
C GLU A 576 -9.70 27.19 -0.67
N VAL A 577 -10.47 26.12 -0.50
CA VAL A 577 -11.57 25.77 -1.42
C VAL A 577 -12.65 26.86 -1.42
N LYS A 578 -13.06 27.33 -0.23
CA LYS A 578 -14.04 28.41 -0.09
C LYS A 578 -13.58 29.71 -0.76
N GLY A 579 -12.33 30.10 -0.52
CA GLY A 579 -11.73 31.28 -1.14
C GLY A 579 -11.65 31.22 -2.67
N ASN A 580 -11.77 30.03 -3.26
CA ASN A 580 -11.70 29.82 -4.71
C ASN A 580 -13.02 29.30 -5.33
N LEU A 581 -14.15 29.36 -4.61
CA LEU A 581 -15.42 28.78 -5.09
C LEU A 581 -15.89 29.35 -6.43
N ASP A 582 -15.61 30.62 -6.75
CA ASP A 582 -15.99 31.20 -8.05
C ASP A 582 -15.41 30.39 -9.22
N LYS A 583 -14.11 30.07 -9.16
CA LYS A 583 -13.43 29.27 -10.18
C LYS A 583 -13.88 27.81 -10.15
N LEU A 584 -13.97 27.23 -8.95
CA LEU A 584 -14.30 25.81 -8.78
C LEU A 584 -15.74 25.50 -9.24
N VAL A 585 -16.70 26.35 -8.88
CA VAL A 585 -18.11 26.19 -9.28
C VAL A 585 -18.29 26.39 -10.77
N LYS A 586 -17.62 27.38 -11.36
CA LYS A 586 -17.62 27.57 -12.82
C LYS A 586 -17.15 26.30 -13.54
N ALA A 587 -15.98 25.79 -13.19
CA ALA A 587 -15.45 24.56 -13.79
C ALA A 587 -16.35 23.34 -13.52
N LEU A 588 -16.94 23.23 -12.33
CA LEU A 588 -17.88 22.15 -12.00
C LEU A 588 -19.14 22.19 -12.87
N VAL A 589 -19.76 23.36 -13.01
CA VAL A 589 -20.98 23.54 -13.79
C VAL A 589 -20.73 23.29 -15.27
N GLU A 590 -19.61 23.77 -15.81
CA GLU A 590 -19.24 23.54 -17.21
C GLU A 590 -18.88 22.07 -17.49
N ASN A 591 -18.42 21.32 -16.48
CA ASN A 591 -18.07 19.91 -16.65
C ASN A 591 -19.18 18.90 -16.36
N GLU A 592 -20.24 19.23 -15.63
CA GLU A 592 -21.21 18.24 -15.19
C GLU A 592 -22.08 17.68 -16.32
N ASP A 593 -22.69 18.55 -17.14
CA ASP A 593 -23.62 18.16 -18.20
C ASP A 593 -23.75 19.19 -19.34
N HIS A 594 -24.30 18.74 -20.47
CA HIS A 594 -24.67 19.58 -21.59
C HIS A 594 -26.12 20.02 -21.44
N GLN A 595 -26.40 21.32 -21.46
CA GLN A 595 -27.78 21.84 -21.46
C GLN A 595 -27.93 22.65 -22.74
N LEU A 596 -28.54 22.07 -23.79
CA LEU A 596 -28.52 22.66 -25.16
C LEU A 596 -29.67 23.65 -25.42
N ASN A 597 -30.76 23.60 -24.65
CA ASN A 597 -31.80 24.63 -24.60
C ASN A 597 -31.93 25.22 -23.19
N GLY A 598 -32.84 26.18 -22.99
CA GLY A 598 -33.11 26.77 -21.68
C GLY A 598 -33.98 25.82 -20.86
N ASP A 599 -33.42 25.26 -19.79
CA ASP A 599 -34.07 24.22 -18.99
C ASP A 599 -34.00 24.57 -17.50
N GLU A 600 -34.93 25.42 -17.07
CA GLU A 600 -35.01 25.88 -15.68
C GLU A 600 -35.19 24.70 -14.71
N ALA A 601 -35.90 23.65 -15.13
CA ALA A 601 -36.11 22.45 -14.33
C ALA A 601 -34.81 21.64 -14.13
N ALA A 602 -34.00 21.47 -15.18
CA ALA A 602 -32.67 20.86 -15.05
C ALA A 602 -31.72 21.69 -14.18
N MET A 603 -31.71 23.02 -14.34
CA MET A 603 -30.91 23.90 -13.51
C MET A 603 -31.30 23.79 -12.03
N LYS A 604 -32.60 23.82 -11.72
CA LYS A 604 -33.12 23.61 -10.36
C LYS A 604 -32.77 22.23 -9.81
N ALA A 605 -32.86 21.18 -10.64
CA ALA A 605 -32.48 19.83 -10.25
C ALA A 605 -30.98 19.72 -9.92
N LEU A 606 -30.13 20.41 -10.67
CA LEU A 606 -28.69 20.48 -10.40
C LEU A 606 -28.40 21.21 -9.07
N VAL A 607 -29.02 22.38 -8.85
CA VAL A 607 -28.92 23.11 -7.56
C VAL A 607 -29.39 22.22 -6.41
N LYS A 608 -30.49 21.49 -6.58
CA LYS A 608 -31.01 20.57 -5.56
C LYS A 608 -30.05 19.41 -5.28
N LYS A 609 -29.45 18.82 -6.32
CA LYS A 609 -28.42 17.76 -6.17
C LYS A 609 -27.22 18.27 -5.37
N VAL A 610 -26.78 19.50 -5.65
CA VAL A 610 -25.72 20.16 -4.88
C VAL A 610 -26.16 20.39 -3.44
N GLU A 611 -27.32 20.99 -3.19
CA GLU A 611 -27.83 21.25 -1.84
C GLU A 611 -27.88 19.96 -1.01
N ASP A 612 -28.44 18.88 -1.57
CA ASP A 612 -28.59 17.59 -0.90
C ASP A 612 -27.25 16.92 -0.55
N ASN A 613 -26.16 17.34 -1.20
CA ASN A 613 -24.84 16.73 -1.05
C ASN A 613 -23.72 17.73 -0.75
N LYS A 614 -24.04 18.99 -0.39
CA LYS A 614 -23.08 20.09 -0.26
C LYS A 614 -21.91 19.75 0.67
N ALA A 615 -22.18 19.11 1.80
CA ALA A 615 -21.15 18.66 2.74
C ALA A 615 -20.20 17.62 2.11
N LYS A 616 -20.73 16.65 1.36
CA LYS A 616 -19.91 15.63 0.68
C LYS A 616 -19.08 16.27 -0.44
N ILE A 617 -19.67 17.16 -1.23
CA ILE A 617 -18.97 17.87 -2.31
C ILE A 617 -17.81 18.70 -1.75
N MET A 618 -18.07 19.50 -0.71
CA MET A 618 -17.03 20.34 -0.09
C MET A 618 -15.92 19.52 0.56
N LEU A 619 -16.22 18.39 1.21
CA LEU A 619 -15.18 17.49 1.74
C LEU A 619 -14.39 16.80 0.62
N GLY A 620 -15.06 16.42 -0.47
CA GLY A 620 -14.39 15.88 -1.66
C GLY A 620 -13.41 16.87 -2.27
N LEU A 621 -13.84 18.13 -2.45
CA LEU A 621 -12.99 19.22 -2.92
C LEU A 621 -11.84 19.50 -1.94
N ALA A 622 -12.11 19.61 -0.63
CA ALA A 622 -11.07 19.86 0.37
C ALA A 622 -10.04 18.72 0.43
N TYR A 623 -10.48 17.47 0.33
CA TYR A 623 -9.58 16.31 0.31
C TYR A 623 -8.70 16.28 -0.95
N LEU A 624 -9.29 16.46 -2.14
CA LEU A 624 -8.55 16.49 -3.39
C LEU A 624 -7.59 17.69 -3.46
N ASN A 625 -8.02 18.86 -2.96
CA ASN A 625 -7.16 20.05 -2.89
C ASN A 625 -5.94 19.80 -2.00
N ARG A 626 -6.14 19.10 -0.88
CA ARG A 626 -5.07 18.78 0.06
C ARG A 626 -4.10 17.75 -0.49
N TYR A 627 -4.57 16.56 -0.87
CA TYR A 627 -3.70 15.40 -1.14
C TYR A 627 -3.34 15.21 -2.63
N TYR A 628 -4.02 15.90 -3.55
CA TYR A 628 -3.70 15.88 -4.98
C TYR A 628 -3.24 17.25 -5.49
N GLY A 629 -2.94 18.19 -4.57
CA GLY A 629 -2.49 19.54 -4.88
C GLY A 629 -1.05 19.66 -5.42
N PHE A 630 -0.43 18.56 -5.84
CA PHE A 630 0.90 18.52 -6.45
C PHE A 630 0.82 18.63 -7.98
N LYS A 631 1.98 18.85 -8.62
CA LYS A 631 2.10 19.00 -10.07
C LYS A 631 3.13 18.05 -10.67
N TYR A 632 2.97 17.75 -11.96
CA TYR A 632 4.02 17.26 -12.85
C TYR A 632 4.49 18.43 -13.72
N ASP A 633 5.63 19.02 -13.38
CA ASP A 633 6.04 20.33 -13.89
C ASP A 633 4.92 21.37 -13.67
N GLU A 634 4.33 21.92 -14.74
CA GLU A 634 3.20 22.87 -14.64
C GLU A 634 1.81 22.23 -14.58
N LYS A 635 1.72 20.91 -14.76
CA LYS A 635 0.45 20.18 -14.88
C LYS A 635 -0.10 19.78 -13.51
N SER A 636 -1.15 20.46 -13.08
CA SER A 636 -1.80 20.30 -11.77
C SER A 636 -2.64 19.05 -11.68
N MET A 637 -2.34 18.20 -10.70
CA MET A 637 -3.06 16.94 -10.54
C MET A 637 -4.46 17.14 -9.96
N LYS A 638 -4.64 18.10 -9.03
CA LYS A 638 -5.96 18.39 -8.46
C LYS A 638 -6.98 18.85 -9.50
N ASP A 639 -6.56 19.57 -10.54
CA ASP A 639 -7.48 20.06 -11.58
C ASP A 639 -8.07 18.89 -12.39
N ILE A 640 -7.21 17.92 -12.76
CA ILE A 640 -7.67 16.68 -13.39
C ILE A 640 -8.55 15.88 -12.44
N MET A 641 -8.12 15.70 -11.19
CA MET A 641 -8.86 14.90 -10.23
C MET A 641 -10.23 15.50 -9.88
N MET A 642 -10.37 16.83 -9.87
CA MET A 642 -11.64 17.48 -9.54
C MET A 642 -12.58 17.59 -10.75
N PHE A 643 -12.08 17.82 -11.96
CA PHE A 643 -12.92 18.25 -13.09
C PHE A 643 -12.82 17.38 -14.34
N LYS A 644 -11.79 16.52 -14.43
CA LYS A 644 -11.56 15.60 -15.55
C LYS A 644 -11.33 14.17 -15.06
N PRO A 645 -12.23 13.58 -14.23
CA PRO A 645 -12.12 12.17 -13.84
C PRO A 645 -12.19 11.22 -15.06
N ASP A 646 -12.66 11.72 -16.20
CA ASP A 646 -12.70 11.07 -17.51
C ASP A 646 -11.38 11.08 -18.28
N PHE A 647 -10.34 11.75 -17.77
CA PHE A 647 -9.02 11.84 -18.40
C PHE A 647 -8.43 10.46 -18.76
N TYR A 648 -8.77 9.43 -18.00
CA TYR A 648 -8.31 8.05 -18.16
C TYR A 648 -9.30 7.17 -18.95
N GLY A 649 -10.21 7.77 -19.72
CA GLY A 649 -11.13 7.07 -20.64
C GLY A 649 -12.39 6.49 -19.98
N LYS A 650 -12.75 6.95 -18.78
CA LYS A 650 -13.98 6.54 -18.07
C LYS A 650 -15.02 7.66 -18.11
N ASN A 651 -16.24 7.37 -18.57
CA ASN A 651 -17.32 8.37 -18.53
C ASN A 651 -17.86 8.48 -17.09
N VAL A 652 -17.37 9.49 -16.34
CA VAL A 652 -17.65 9.70 -14.91
C VAL A 652 -18.23 11.10 -14.70
N SER A 653 -19.39 11.21 -14.03
CA SER A 653 -19.92 12.52 -13.60
C SER A 653 -19.01 13.13 -12.54
N VAL A 654 -18.67 14.42 -12.74
CA VAL A 654 -17.84 15.19 -11.81
C VAL A 654 -18.49 15.28 -10.44
N LEU A 655 -19.78 15.63 -10.37
CA LEU A 655 -20.47 15.69 -9.08
C LEU A 655 -20.55 14.33 -8.40
N ASP A 656 -20.90 13.27 -9.12
CA ASP A 656 -20.99 11.93 -8.52
C ASP A 656 -19.62 11.45 -8.00
N PHE A 657 -18.54 11.79 -8.70
CA PHE A 657 -17.18 11.53 -8.24
C PHE A 657 -16.85 12.28 -6.94
N LEU A 658 -17.08 13.59 -6.88
CA LEU A 658 -16.84 14.40 -5.68
C LEU A 658 -17.69 13.94 -4.49
N ILE A 659 -18.97 13.63 -4.73
CA ILE A 659 -19.89 13.09 -3.73
C ILE A 659 -19.35 11.76 -3.20
N ARG A 660 -18.87 10.87 -4.08
CA ARG A 660 -18.29 9.59 -3.68
C ARG A 660 -17.04 9.79 -2.82
N VAL A 661 -16.12 10.67 -3.21
CA VAL A 661 -14.91 10.98 -2.44
C VAL A 661 -15.28 11.47 -1.05
N GLY A 662 -16.11 12.50 -0.92
CA GLY A 662 -16.49 13.07 0.38
C GLY A 662 -17.62 12.34 1.13
N SER A 663 -18.04 11.16 0.68
CA SER A 663 -19.23 10.49 1.23
C SER A 663 -19.05 9.88 2.62
N ARG A 664 -17.80 9.61 3.05
CA ARG A 664 -17.49 8.92 4.31
C ARG A 664 -16.13 9.32 4.85
N GLU A 665 -15.98 9.25 6.17
CA GLU A 665 -14.72 9.55 6.86
C GLU A 665 -13.52 8.75 6.34
N HIS A 666 -13.64 7.44 6.19
CA HIS A 666 -12.54 6.61 5.72
C HIS A 666 -12.06 6.92 4.29
N ASN A 667 -12.88 7.60 3.48
CA ASN A 667 -12.51 8.03 2.14
C ASN A 667 -11.60 9.26 2.14
N ILE A 668 -11.59 10.02 3.25
CA ILE A 668 -10.94 11.34 3.33
C ILE A 668 -9.91 11.46 4.45
N LYS A 669 -9.50 10.33 5.05
CA LYS A 669 -8.47 10.30 6.11
C LYS A 669 -7.05 10.41 5.55
N GLY A 670 -6.24 11.26 6.18
CA GLY A 670 -4.82 11.43 5.83
C GLY A 670 -3.95 10.19 6.07
N ASN A 671 -4.28 9.38 7.07
CA ASN A 671 -3.54 8.15 7.37
C ASN A 671 -4.03 6.94 6.56
N ARG A 672 -4.96 7.15 5.62
CA ARG A 672 -5.53 6.13 4.72
C ARG A 672 -5.49 6.55 3.25
N THR A 673 -4.58 7.45 2.87
CA THR A 673 -4.52 8.00 1.51
C THR A 673 -4.37 6.91 0.43
N LEU A 674 -3.63 5.83 0.72
CA LEU A 674 -3.45 4.71 -0.19
C LEU A 674 -4.72 3.86 -0.33
N GLU A 675 -5.33 3.47 0.79
CA GLU A 675 -6.57 2.69 0.81
C GLU A 675 -7.74 3.47 0.22
N ALA A 676 -7.85 4.75 0.58
CA ALA A 676 -8.86 5.66 0.03
C ALA A 676 -8.69 5.80 -1.49
N TYR A 677 -7.46 5.91 -2.00
CA TYR A 677 -7.23 5.89 -3.44
C TYR A 677 -7.76 4.58 -4.05
N ARG A 678 -7.30 3.42 -3.56
CA ARG A 678 -7.67 2.11 -4.10
C ARG A 678 -9.19 1.85 -4.09
N GLU A 679 -9.85 2.14 -2.97
CA GLU A 679 -11.26 1.82 -2.74
C GLU A 679 -12.22 2.82 -3.41
N VAL A 680 -11.84 4.09 -3.49
CA VAL A 680 -12.75 5.18 -3.85
C VAL A 680 -12.45 5.76 -5.24
N ILE A 681 -11.17 6.03 -5.51
CA ILE A 681 -10.71 6.77 -6.69
C ILE A 681 -10.31 5.82 -7.82
N GLY A 682 -9.39 4.89 -7.55
CA GLY A 682 -8.75 4.03 -8.54
C GLY A 682 -9.74 3.15 -9.30
N GLY A 683 -10.71 2.57 -8.60
CA GLY A 683 -11.82 1.84 -9.22
C GLY A 683 -12.76 2.69 -10.08
N THR A 684 -12.79 4.02 -9.88
CA THR A 684 -13.63 4.94 -10.64
C THR A 684 -12.92 5.42 -11.91
N ILE A 685 -11.63 5.76 -11.82
CA ILE A 685 -10.85 6.29 -12.95
C ILE A 685 -10.13 5.21 -13.77
N GLY A 686 -9.98 3.99 -13.24
CA GLY A 686 -9.40 2.85 -13.96
C GLY A 686 -7.91 2.56 -13.69
N ILE A 687 -7.29 3.23 -12.73
CA ILE A 687 -5.92 2.93 -12.25
C ILE A 687 -6.01 2.48 -10.79
N GLY A 688 -5.83 1.19 -10.51
CA GLY A 688 -6.20 0.60 -9.22
C GLY A 688 -5.29 0.95 -8.03
N GLU A 689 -4.06 1.41 -8.26
CA GLU A 689 -3.05 1.64 -7.21
C GLU A 689 -2.41 3.03 -7.33
N LEU A 690 -2.20 3.69 -6.18
CA LEU A 690 -1.65 5.06 -6.14
C LEU A 690 -0.26 5.13 -6.76
N ASN A 691 0.63 4.19 -6.45
CA ASN A 691 1.98 4.18 -7.04
C ASN A 691 1.93 3.99 -8.56
N GLY A 692 1.01 3.13 -9.05
CA GLY A 692 0.77 2.96 -10.47
C GLY A 692 0.29 4.27 -11.12
N PHE A 693 -0.58 5.00 -10.45
CA PHE A 693 -1.06 6.32 -10.88
C PHE A 693 0.03 7.37 -10.91
N LEU A 694 0.89 7.44 -9.89
CA LEU A 694 2.00 8.40 -9.87
C LEU A 694 3.00 8.11 -11.00
N ASN A 695 3.36 6.84 -11.18
CA ASN A 695 4.28 6.43 -12.24
C ASN A 695 3.68 6.63 -13.65
N TYR A 696 2.40 6.29 -13.84
CA TYR A 696 1.68 6.53 -15.08
C TYR A 696 1.75 8.01 -15.48
N ASN A 697 1.37 8.90 -14.56
CA ASN A 697 1.34 10.33 -14.83
C ASN A 697 2.74 10.94 -14.94
N MET A 698 3.74 10.44 -14.19
CA MET A 698 5.14 10.84 -14.37
C MET A 698 5.59 10.59 -15.81
N ARG A 699 5.41 9.37 -16.32
CA ARG A 699 5.80 9.00 -17.68
C ARG A 699 5.01 9.75 -18.75
N LEU A 700 3.75 10.06 -18.45
CA LEU A 700 2.89 10.79 -19.38
C LEU A 700 3.22 12.28 -19.44
N PHE A 701 3.56 12.90 -18.31
CA PHE A 701 3.65 14.36 -18.20
C PHE A 701 5.06 14.92 -18.19
N THR A 702 6.07 14.09 -17.88
CA THR A 702 7.46 14.48 -17.72
C THR A 702 8.38 13.60 -18.58
N GLU A 703 9.66 13.97 -18.67
CA GLU A 703 10.70 13.15 -19.30
C GLU A 703 11.37 12.17 -18.31
N GLU A 704 10.95 12.15 -17.05
CA GLU A 704 11.52 11.30 -16.01
C GLU A 704 11.14 9.83 -16.23
N THR A 705 12.13 8.95 -16.12
CA THR A 705 11.93 7.48 -16.21
C THR A 705 12.01 6.79 -14.85
N ASP A 706 12.61 7.45 -13.86
CA ASP A 706 12.82 6.93 -12.51
C ASP A 706 11.95 7.66 -11.49
N ILE A 707 11.01 6.92 -10.89
CA ILE A 707 10.01 7.49 -9.97
C ILE A 707 10.65 8.11 -8.72
N ASN A 708 11.77 7.59 -8.24
CA ASN A 708 12.46 8.18 -7.09
C ASN A 708 13.07 9.54 -7.43
N THR A 709 13.69 9.66 -8.60
CA THR A 709 14.26 10.92 -9.09
C THR A 709 13.18 11.98 -9.24
N TRP A 710 12.08 11.64 -9.91
CA TRP A 710 10.92 12.52 -10.00
C TRP A 710 10.38 12.91 -8.62
N TYR A 711 10.16 11.93 -7.73
CA TYR A 711 9.53 12.18 -6.44
C TYR A 711 10.39 13.12 -5.57
N LYS A 712 11.71 12.92 -5.53
CA LYS A 712 12.63 13.82 -4.81
C LYS A 712 12.57 15.25 -5.35
N LYS A 713 12.51 15.42 -6.68
CA LYS A 713 12.34 16.73 -7.32
C LYS A 713 10.98 17.34 -6.98
N ALA A 714 9.92 16.54 -6.98
CA ALA A 714 8.56 17.00 -6.70
C ALA A 714 8.34 17.46 -5.25
N VAL A 715 9.12 16.96 -4.29
CA VAL A 715 9.05 17.36 -2.87
C VAL A 715 10.08 18.41 -2.48
N SER A 716 11.05 18.76 -3.34
CA SER A 716 12.24 19.51 -2.92
C SER A 716 11.99 20.97 -2.53
N HIS A 717 10.84 21.55 -2.89
CA HIS A 717 10.49 22.93 -2.52
C HIS A 717 10.25 23.09 -1.00
N THR A 718 9.96 22.00 -0.30
CA THR A 718 9.69 21.98 1.15
C THR A 718 10.43 20.85 1.88
N ASN A 719 11.04 19.89 1.17
CA ASN A 719 11.63 18.71 1.80
C ASN A 719 13.10 18.53 1.42
N TYR A 720 13.99 18.46 2.41
CA TYR A 720 15.39 18.10 2.21
C TYR A 720 15.60 16.59 2.38
N ILE A 721 16.06 15.91 1.33
CA ILE A 721 16.19 14.44 1.32
C ILE A 721 17.66 14.03 1.32
N VAL A 722 18.06 13.28 2.34
CA VAL A 722 19.39 12.69 2.47
C VAL A 722 19.29 11.18 2.28
N GLU A 723 19.75 10.69 1.13
CA GLU A 723 19.85 9.25 0.85
C GLU A 723 21.29 8.81 1.11
N LYS A 724 21.50 7.86 2.04
CA LYS A 724 22.82 7.34 2.37
C LYS A 724 22.96 5.91 1.88
N GLN A 725 23.72 5.77 0.79
CA GLN A 725 24.18 4.48 0.30
C GLN A 725 25.17 3.87 1.29
N SER A 726 25.14 2.55 1.46
CA SER A 726 26.12 1.83 2.28
C SER A 726 27.52 1.95 1.67
N SER A 727 28.51 2.16 2.54
CA SER A 727 29.93 2.07 2.19
C SER A 727 30.44 0.63 2.16
N ASN A 728 29.69 -0.33 2.72
CA ASN A 728 30.04 -1.75 2.65
C ASN A 728 29.80 -2.26 1.22
N PRO A 729 30.82 -2.79 0.51
CA PRO A 729 30.66 -3.32 -0.85
C PRO A 729 29.55 -4.37 -0.99
N ALA A 730 29.32 -5.18 0.06
CA ALA A 730 28.24 -6.18 0.03
C ALA A 730 26.84 -5.55 -0.05
N PHE A 731 26.69 -4.32 0.46
CA PHE A 731 25.41 -3.62 0.58
C PHE A 731 25.30 -2.39 -0.34
N ALA A 732 26.37 -2.02 -1.07
CA ALA A 732 26.41 -0.81 -1.88
C ALA A 732 25.29 -0.74 -2.94
N ASN A 733 24.97 -1.86 -3.60
CA ASN A 733 23.94 -1.89 -4.67
C ASN A 733 22.52 -2.24 -4.16
N LYS A 734 22.28 -2.15 -2.85
CA LYS A 734 21.01 -2.52 -2.23
C LYS A 734 20.04 -1.35 -2.19
N LYS A 735 18.75 -1.62 -1.97
CA LYS A 735 17.75 -0.53 -1.86
C LYS A 735 18.05 0.40 -0.68
N TYR A 736 17.98 1.71 -0.90
CA TYR A 736 18.15 2.73 0.15
C TYR A 736 17.44 4.05 -0.18
N ARG A 737 16.91 4.18 -1.40
CA ARG A 737 16.36 5.43 -1.91
C ARG A 737 15.00 5.71 -1.28
N LEU A 738 14.65 6.99 -1.16
CA LEU A 738 13.50 7.45 -0.39
C LEU A 738 12.20 6.79 -0.84
N TYR A 739 11.91 6.84 -2.14
CA TYR A 739 10.66 6.35 -2.69
C TYR A 739 10.55 4.83 -2.59
N GLU A 740 11.68 4.11 -2.74
CA GLU A 740 11.73 2.66 -2.48
C GLU A 740 11.33 2.35 -1.03
N ASN A 741 11.87 3.13 -0.10
CA ASN A 741 11.60 2.99 1.33
C ASN A 741 10.20 3.50 1.74
N LEU A 742 9.59 4.40 0.98
CA LEU A 742 8.20 4.83 1.19
C LEU A 742 7.19 3.85 0.59
N ASN A 743 7.49 3.26 -0.57
CA ASN A 743 6.56 2.46 -1.35
C ASN A 743 6.42 1.01 -0.80
N ASN A 744 5.85 0.90 0.39
CA ASN A 744 5.48 -0.36 1.04
C ASN A 744 4.17 -0.21 1.84
N GLY A 745 3.69 -1.32 2.43
CA GLY A 745 2.41 -1.36 3.15
C GLY A 745 2.34 -0.50 4.44
N GLU A 746 3.46 -0.06 4.99
CA GLU A 746 3.50 0.75 6.22
C GLU A 746 3.70 2.25 5.92
N HIS A 747 4.65 2.58 5.05
CA HIS A 747 5.10 3.94 4.78
C HIS A 747 4.40 4.60 3.59
N GLY A 748 3.69 3.83 2.76
CA GLY A 748 3.07 4.33 1.52
C GLY A 748 2.05 5.45 1.76
N LYS A 749 1.42 5.48 2.94
CA LYS A 749 0.48 6.54 3.35
C LYS A 749 1.11 7.93 3.54
N TYR A 750 2.45 8.03 3.59
CA TYR A 750 3.16 9.30 3.73
C TYR A 750 3.48 9.97 2.38
N ILE A 751 3.32 9.25 1.26
CA ILE A 751 3.67 9.73 -0.09
C ILE A 751 2.91 11.01 -0.45
N LEU A 752 1.56 10.99 -0.38
CA LEU A 752 0.77 12.19 -0.69
C LEU A 752 1.01 13.34 0.31
N PRO A 753 0.98 13.12 1.64
CA PRO A 753 1.29 14.17 2.60
C PRO A 753 2.61 14.92 2.34
N LEU A 754 3.70 14.21 1.99
CA LEU A 754 4.99 14.83 1.68
C LEU A 754 4.95 15.63 0.38
N LEU A 755 4.32 15.08 -0.68
CA LEU A 755 4.11 15.78 -1.97
C LEU A 755 3.35 17.09 -1.84
N THR A 756 2.56 17.25 -0.78
CA THR A 756 1.64 18.37 -0.62
C THR A 756 1.96 19.27 0.57
N THR A 757 3.17 19.16 1.13
CA THR A 757 3.67 20.13 2.11
C THR A 757 3.79 21.51 1.48
N LYS A 758 3.45 22.56 2.24
CA LYS A 758 3.45 23.95 1.81
C LYS A 758 4.25 24.84 2.75
N LYS A 759 3.90 24.82 4.05
CA LYS A 759 4.55 25.63 5.08
C LYS A 759 5.53 24.80 5.92
N ALA A 760 5.31 23.50 6.03
CA ALA A 760 6.23 22.62 6.75
C ALA A 760 7.49 22.36 5.93
N HIS A 761 8.66 22.58 6.52
CA HIS A 761 9.94 22.25 5.91
C HIS A 761 10.48 20.97 6.56
N MET A 762 10.27 19.84 5.90
CA MET A 762 10.69 18.55 6.42
C MET A 762 12.12 18.22 5.96
N PHE A 763 12.77 17.32 6.68
CA PHE A 763 13.90 16.58 6.14
C PHE A 763 13.80 15.11 6.48
N LEU A 764 14.31 14.29 5.56
CA LEU A 764 14.24 12.84 5.64
C LEU A 764 15.62 12.23 5.43
N ILE A 765 15.98 11.25 6.26
CA ILE A 765 17.21 10.47 6.11
C ILE A 765 16.83 9.04 5.76
N SER A 766 17.24 8.58 4.59
CA SER A 766 16.89 7.26 4.04
C SER A 766 18.13 6.38 3.91
N THR A 767 18.09 5.20 4.53
CA THR A 767 19.16 4.19 4.49
C THR A 767 18.60 2.82 4.09
N TYR A 768 19.42 1.77 4.05
CA TYR A 768 18.92 0.40 3.81
C TYR A 768 18.16 -0.19 5.01
N ASN A 769 18.27 0.39 6.22
CA ASN A 769 17.68 -0.14 7.45
C ASN A 769 16.60 0.77 8.05
N THR A 770 16.75 2.08 7.89
CA THR A 770 15.95 3.10 8.59
C THR A 770 15.42 4.16 7.63
N LEU A 771 14.31 4.79 8.03
CA LEU A 771 13.76 5.98 7.38
C LEU A 771 13.38 7.01 8.45
N ALA A 772 14.16 8.10 8.55
CA ALA A 772 13.98 9.12 9.57
C ALA A 772 13.19 10.33 9.06
N PHE A 773 12.38 10.92 9.94
CA PHE A 773 11.51 12.06 9.65
C PHE A 773 11.65 13.14 10.72
N SER A 774 11.97 14.36 10.30
CA SER A 774 12.00 15.54 11.17
C SER A 774 11.72 16.82 10.38
N ALA A 775 11.66 17.95 11.07
CA ALA A 775 11.35 19.25 10.50
C ALA A 775 12.39 20.29 10.93
N PHE A 776 12.66 21.25 10.05
CA PHE A 776 13.60 22.34 10.33
C PHE A 776 13.11 23.26 11.45
N GLU A 777 11.80 23.51 11.51
CA GLU A 777 11.15 24.36 12.50
C GLU A 777 11.35 23.84 13.93
N LYS A 778 11.47 22.52 14.11
CA LYS A 778 11.81 21.87 15.38
C LYS A 778 13.19 22.30 15.92
N TYR A 779 14.11 22.70 15.04
CA TYR A 779 15.44 23.20 15.40
C TYR A 779 15.52 24.73 15.39
N GLY A 780 14.37 25.40 15.33
CA GLY A 780 14.26 26.86 15.22
C GLY A 780 14.80 27.41 13.90
N LYS A 781 14.80 26.61 12.82
CA LYS A 781 15.29 27.01 11.49
C LYS A 781 14.11 27.40 10.60
N ASN A 782 13.69 28.66 10.70
CA ASN A 782 12.45 29.15 10.09
C ASN A 782 12.67 29.87 8.75
N THR A 783 13.90 30.29 8.46
CA THR A 783 14.28 30.94 7.19
C THR A 783 15.05 30.00 6.26
N GLU A 784 15.03 30.27 4.96
CA GLU A 784 15.75 29.46 3.97
C GLU A 784 17.26 29.40 4.25
N ALA A 785 17.88 30.54 4.59
CA ALA A 785 19.31 30.61 4.90
C ALA A 785 19.69 29.76 6.14
N GLU A 786 18.85 29.77 7.18
CA GLU A 786 19.06 28.93 8.37
C GLU A 786 18.92 27.44 8.04
N ARG A 787 17.95 27.08 7.19
CA ARG A 787 17.77 25.70 6.73
C ARG A 787 18.96 25.22 5.92
N GLU A 788 19.41 26.00 4.93
CA GLU A 788 20.59 25.68 4.12
C GLU A 788 21.84 25.50 4.98
N ALA A 789 22.08 26.39 5.95
CA ALA A 789 23.21 26.24 6.87
C ALA A 789 23.11 24.95 7.72
N PHE A 790 21.90 24.59 8.15
CA PHE A 790 21.65 23.43 9.00
C PHE A 790 21.76 22.08 8.26
N LYS A 791 21.65 22.06 6.92
CA LYS A 791 21.82 20.82 6.12
C LYS A 791 23.14 20.10 6.39
N LYS A 792 24.21 20.84 6.68
CA LYS A 792 25.52 20.26 7.05
C LYS A 792 25.46 19.40 8.31
N GLU A 793 24.70 19.83 9.32
CA GLU A 793 24.48 19.04 10.54
C GLU A 793 23.62 17.80 10.24
N ILE A 794 22.59 17.94 9.40
CA ILE A 794 21.76 16.81 8.97
C ILE A 794 22.61 15.78 8.23
N ASP A 795 23.45 16.21 7.28
CA ASP A 795 24.30 15.33 6.48
C ASP A 795 25.35 14.59 7.32
N LEU A 796 25.89 15.28 8.33
CA LEU A 796 26.83 14.73 9.29
C LEU A 796 26.16 13.65 10.15
N ARG A 797 25.00 13.94 10.75
CA ARG A 797 24.26 12.96 11.56
C ARG A 797 23.75 11.79 10.72
N ALA A 798 23.32 12.05 9.48
CA ALA A 798 22.98 11.00 8.53
C ALA A 798 24.19 10.11 8.18
N GLN A 799 25.38 10.71 8.08
CA GLN A 799 26.62 9.95 7.86
C GLN A 799 26.96 9.08 9.07
N GLU A 800 26.81 9.59 10.28
CA GLU A 800 27.03 8.82 11.51
C GLU A 800 26.02 7.66 11.65
N GLN A 801 24.75 7.87 11.27
CA GLN A 801 23.73 6.81 11.24
C GLN A 801 24.11 5.68 10.27
N ILE A 802 24.51 6.00 9.03
CA ILE A 802 24.92 4.96 8.07
C ILE A 802 26.24 4.30 8.49
N ASN A 803 27.19 5.02 9.09
CA ASN A 803 28.42 4.43 9.63
C ASN A 803 28.11 3.36 10.69
N TYR A 804 27.16 3.62 11.60
CA TYR A 804 26.70 2.65 12.60
C TYR A 804 26.07 1.40 11.96
N LEU A 805 25.17 1.60 11.00
CA LEU A 805 24.53 0.50 10.31
C LEU A 805 25.57 -0.34 9.54
N ASP A 806 26.49 0.34 8.85
CA ASP A 806 27.57 -0.31 8.10
C ASP A 806 28.53 -1.06 9.03
N PHE A 807 28.83 -0.54 10.22
CA PHE A 807 29.60 -1.28 11.23
C PHE A 807 28.96 -2.63 11.53
N TRP A 808 27.64 -2.66 11.74
CA TRP A 808 26.91 -3.91 11.95
C TRP A 808 26.84 -4.79 10.71
N SER A 809 26.76 -4.22 9.51
CA SER A 809 26.83 -5.01 8.27
C SER A 809 28.16 -5.76 8.12
N ARG A 810 29.25 -5.22 8.67
CA ARG A 810 30.58 -5.85 8.68
C ARG A 810 30.74 -6.87 9.80
N LEU A 811 30.10 -6.63 10.95
CA LEU A 811 30.22 -7.45 12.15
C LEU A 811 29.28 -8.66 12.17
N ALA A 812 28.01 -8.45 11.84
CA ALA A 812 26.93 -9.43 12.02
C ALA A 812 27.25 -10.80 11.39
N ALA A 813 26.72 -11.86 12.01
CA ALA A 813 26.90 -13.23 11.52
C ALA A 813 26.29 -13.41 10.12
N ASP A 814 26.95 -14.19 9.26
CA ASP A 814 26.62 -14.26 7.84
C ASP A 814 25.19 -14.80 7.59
N ASN A 815 24.69 -15.67 8.47
CA ASN A 815 23.34 -16.25 8.41
C ASN A 815 22.20 -15.23 8.67
N VAL A 816 22.51 -14.08 9.27
CA VAL A 816 21.52 -13.05 9.61
C VAL A 816 21.85 -11.67 9.05
N ARG A 817 23.04 -11.48 8.48
CA ARG A 817 23.52 -10.18 7.97
C ARG A 817 22.50 -9.52 7.04
N ASP A 818 21.95 -10.26 6.09
CA ASP A 818 21.01 -9.70 5.10
C ASP A 818 19.66 -9.25 5.72
N ARG A 819 19.34 -9.68 6.95
CA ARG A 819 18.16 -9.14 7.66
C ARG A 819 18.30 -7.65 7.99
N LEU A 820 19.53 -7.13 8.01
CA LEU A 820 19.79 -5.70 8.16
C LEU A 820 19.30 -4.88 6.95
N LEU A 821 19.19 -5.48 5.76
CA LEU A 821 18.64 -4.86 4.53
C LEU A 821 17.11 -4.78 4.59
N LYS A 822 16.58 -4.04 5.56
CA LYS A 822 15.13 -3.93 5.76
C LYS A 822 14.40 -3.34 4.54
N SER A 823 15.06 -2.49 3.76
CA SER A 823 14.55 -1.96 2.48
C SER A 823 14.27 -3.03 1.41
N GLU A 824 14.93 -4.19 1.49
CA GLU A 824 14.72 -5.32 0.57
C GLU A 824 13.89 -6.44 1.20
N ASN A 825 14.17 -6.74 2.47
CA ASN A 825 13.72 -7.97 3.13
C ASN A 825 12.58 -7.76 4.13
N MET A 826 12.29 -6.52 4.54
CA MET A 826 11.20 -6.17 5.46
C MET A 826 10.66 -4.76 5.14
N VAL A 827 10.51 -3.91 6.17
CA VAL A 827 10.21 -2.49 6.08
C VAL A 827 11.28 -1.73 6.88
N PRO A 828 11.91 -0.68 6.31
CA PRO A 828 12.83 0.16 7.05
C PRO A 828 12.19 0.72 8.32
N SER A 829 12.87 0.62 9.46
CA SER A 829 12.33 1.11 10.73
C SER A 829 12.22 2.64 10.69
N ALA A 830 11.02 3.15 10.98
CA ALA A 830 10.79 4.58 10.97
C ALA A 830 11.41 5.23 12.21
N ILE A 831 12.08 6.37 12.03
CA ILE A 831 12.66 7.15 13.12
C ILE A 831 11.93 8.48 13.18
N TRP A 832 11.19 8.72 14.26
CA TRP A 832 10.35 9.89 14.44
C TRP A 832 10.99 10.86 15.41
N ASP A 833 11.21 12.09 14.96
CA ASP A 833 11.65 13.17 15.84
C ASP A 833 10.47 13.80 16.60
N ASN A 834 10.76 14.52 17.69
CA ASN A 834 9.75 15.06 18.60
C ASN A 834 9.03 16.32 18.07
N GLN A 835 8.01 16.79 18.79
CA GLN A 835 7.22 17.98 18.46
C GLN A 835 7.44 19.13 19.46
N GLU A 836 8.58 19.14 20.15
CA GLU A 836 8.99 20.26 20.97
C GLU A 836 9.56 21.37 20.08
N VAL A 837 8.99 22.56 20.19
CA VAL A 837 9.43 23.73 19.43
C VAL A 837 10.23 24.65 20.35
N PRO A 838 11.53 24.92 20.08
CA PRO A 838 12.37 25.75 20.93
C PRO A 838 11.74 27.11 21.21
N GLY A 839 11.52 27.45 22.48
CA GLY A 839 10.89 28.72 22.90
C GLY A 839 9.36 28.77 22.78
N HIS A 840 8.73 27.74 22.22
CA HIS A 840 7.27 27.67 22.00
C HIS A 840 6.60 26.50 22.74
N GLY A 841 7.39 25.53 23.21
CA GLY A 841 6.93 24.35 23.93
C GLY A 841 6.42 23.24 23.01
N TRP A 842 5.80 22.23 23.60
CA TRP A 842 5.27 21.08 22.86
C TRP A 842 4.00 21.44 22.08
N ALA A 843 3.98 21.19 20.78
CA ALA A 843 2.77 21.38 19.97
C ALA A 843 1.74 20.28 20.27
N ASP A 844 0.48 20.65 20.44
CA ASP A 844 -0.60 19.68 20.65
C ASP A 844 -0.86 18.83 19.39
N ARG A 845 -1.75 17.84 19.51
CA ARG A 845 -2.06 16.91 18.41
C ARG A 845 -2.63 17.62 17.18
N MET A 846 -3.27 18.76 17.37
CA MET A 846 -3.82 19.58 16.30
C MET A 846 -2.82 20.58 15.76
N GLY A 847 -1.59 20.60 16.28
CA GLY A 847 -0.50 21.45 15.85
C GLY A 847 -0.49 22.82 16.52
N HIS A 848 -1.28 23.06 17.57
CA HIS A 848 -1.29 24.36 18.25
C HIS A 848 -0.26 24.39 19.38
N ASN A 849 0.44 25.52 19.52
CA ASN A 849 1.32 25.81 20.67
C ASN A 849 1.04 27.22 21.22
N LYS A 850 1.79 27.65 22.25
CA LYS A 850 1.55 28.92 22.95
C LYS A 850 1.61 30.16 22.04
N ASN A 851 2.33 30.10 20.92
CA ASN A 851 2.53 31.26 20.03
C ASN A 851 2.13 30.97 18.56
N GLY A 852 1.22 30.02 18.32
CA GLY A 852 0.64 29.78 16.98
C GLY A 852 0.69 28.32 16.51
N ASP A 853 0.44 28.15 15.22
CA ASP A 853 0.35 26.84 14.58
C ASP A 853 1.72 26.32 14.14
N TYR A 854 1.98 25.07 14.48
CA TYR A 854 3.17 24.33 14.09
C TYR A 854 2.88 23.53 12.82
N ALA A 855 3.28 24.10 11.67
CA ALA A 855 2.99 23.56 10.34
C ALA A 855 3.37 22.09 10.15
N PRO A 856 4.52 21.57 10.63
CA PRO A 856 4.85 20.14 10.51
C PRO A 856 3.78 19.20 11.09
N VAL A 857 3.09 19.60 12.17
CA VAL A 857 1.99 18.79 12.72
C VAL A 857 0.73 18.93 11.88
N ARG A 858 0.36 20.16 11.46
CA ARG A 858 -0.81 20.42 10.61
C ARG A 858 -0.73 19.74 9.25
N GLU A 859 0.46 19.71 8.65
CA GLU A 859 0.65 19.25 7.27
C GLU A 859 1.03 17.77 7.18
N PHE A 860 1.79 17.24 8.15
CA PHE A 860 2.37 15.90 8.07
C PHE A 860 2.08 15.01 9.29
N TYR A 861 2.59 15.32 10.49
CA TYR A 861 2.53 14.39 11.63
C TYR A 861 1.09 14.12 12.12
N GLY A 862 0.24 15.13 12.18
CA GLY A 862 -1.16 15.00 12.57
C GLY A 862 -1.96 14.13 11.59
N PRO A 863 -2.03 14.51 10.30
CA PRO A 863 -2.78 13.77 9.28
C PRO A 863 -2.35 12.32 9.11
N THR A 864 -1.06 12.03 9.27
CA THR A 864 -0.51 10.66 9.15
C THR A 864 -0.66 9.84 10.43
N GLY A 865 -1.11 10.46 11.54
CA GLY A 865 -1.22 9.82 12.84
C GLY A 865 0.13 9.54 13.52
N LYS A 866 1.17 10.31 13.18
CA LYS A 866 2.55 10.17 13.70
C LYS A 866 2.96 11.24 14.70
N TRP A 867 2.06 12.19 15.01
CA TRP A 867 2.20 13.03 16.19
C TRP A 867 2.27 12.16 17.45
N HIS A 868 3.15 12.54 18.37
CA HIS A 868 3.29 11.91 19.67
C HIS A 868 3.52 12.98 20.75
N GLY A 869 3.15 12.65 21.99
CA GLY A 869 3.23 13.57 23.13
C GLY A 869 4.46 13.34 23.99
N TYR A 870 4.77 14.31 24.85
CA TYR A 870 5.73 14.14 25.93
C TYR A 870 5.30 13.01 26.88
N ASN A 871 6.18 12.04 27.10
CA ASN A 871 5.94 10.90 28.00
C ASN A 871 7.00 10.75 29.11
N GLY A 872 7.91 11.73 29.24
CA GLY A 872 8.98 11.72 30.25
C GLY A 872 10.24 10.92 29.90
N THR A 873 10.30 10.26 28.74
CA THR A 873 11.48 9.50 28.30
C THR A 873 12.41 10.33 27.39
N GLY A 874 13.67 9.90 27.25
CA GLY A 874 14.62 10.53 26.33
C GLY A 874 14.29 10.24 24.86
N ALA A 875 14.33 8.95 24.53
CA ALA A 875 13.84 8.32 23.31
C ALA A 875 13.36 6.91 23.69
N TYR A 876 12.65 6.22 22.80
CA TYR A 876 12.33 4.81 22.96
C TYR A 876 12.10 4.09 21.62
N ALA A 877 12.42 2.81 21.60
CA ALA A 877 12.09 1.89 20.52
C ALA A 877 10.71 1.26 20.76
N TYR A 878 9.80 1.41 19.80
CA TYR A 878 8.54 0.67 19.74
C TYR A 878 8.81 -0.71 19.14
N ILE A 879 8.88 -1.73 20.00
CA ILE A 879 9.33 -3.07 19.66
C ILE A 879 8.33 -4.15 20.07
N PHE A 880 8.44 -5.31 19.42
CA PHE A 880 7.65 -6.50 19.74
C PHE A 880 8.56 -7.69 20.04
N THR A 881 8.00 -8.72 20.69
CA THR A 881 8.70 -9.98 20.97
C THR A 881 9.32 -10.59 19.70
N ASN A 882 8.58 -10.53 18.58
CA ASN A 882 9.07 -10.89 17.26
C ASN A 882 9.13 -9.64 16.39
N PRO A 883 10.21 -9.41 15.61
CA PRO A 883 10.32 -8.25 14.74
C PRO A 883 9.08 -8.10 13.84
N GLN A 884 8.55 -6.87 13.75
CA GLN A 884 7.38 -6.51 12.94
C GLN A 884 7.71 -5.34 12.02
N ASN A 885 6.96 -5.20 10.93
CA ASN A 885 7.11 -4.08 9.98
C ASN A 885 6.82 -2.71 10.60
N SER A 886 6.05 -2.66 11.70
CA SER A 886 5.66 -1.43 12.39
C SER A 886 6.63 -0.98 13.49
N GLU A 887 7.74 -1.69 13.70
CA GLU A 887 8.76 -1.29 14.66
C GLU A 887 9.41 0.05 14.28
N ALA A 888 9.57 0.94 15.26
CA ALA A 888 9.98 2.32 15.05
C ALA A 888 10.75 2.88 16.25
N VAL A 889 11.45 3.98 16.06
CA VAL A 889 12.10 4.75 17.12
C VAL A 889 11.41 6.10 17.26
N TYR A 890 11.19 6.54 18.50
CA TYR A 890 10.59 7.82 18.84
C TYR A 890 11.54 8.62 19.72
N TYR A 891 11.97 9.77 19.24
CA TYR A 891 12.63 10.77 20.08
C TYR A 891 11.58 11.56 20.83
N ILE A 892 11.79 11.81 22.13
CA ILE A 892 10.84 12.56 22.97
C ILE A 892 11.51 13.82 23.51
N ILE A 893 12.41 13.69 24.49
CA ILE A 893 13.20 14.83 25.01
C ILE A 893 14.46 15.03 24.16
N SER A 894 15.05 13.93 23.69
CA SER A 894 16.27 13.99 22.90
C SER A 894 16.00 14.56 21.52
N SER A 895 16.99 15.23 20.93
CA SER A 895 16.91 15.72 19.56
C SER A 895 17.72 14.85 18.62
N MET A 896 17.09 14.38 17.55
CA MET A 896 17.72 13.50 16.55
C MET A 896 18.97 14.11 15.92
N ILE A 897 18.96 15.42 15.61
CA ILE A 897 20.10 16.15 15.07
C ILE A 897 20.86 16.84 16.20
N SER A 898 21.67 16.06 16.91
CA SER A 898 22.62 16.50 17.95
C SER A 898 23.70 15.44 18.17
N ASP A 899 24.80 15.76 18.87
CA ASP A 899 25.84 14.77 19.23
C ASP A 899 25.23 13.58 19.99
N PHE A 900 24.47 13.85 21.06
CA PHE A 900 23.76 12.80 21.79
C PHE A 900 22.66 12.11 20.95
N GLY A 901 22.07 12.81 19.98
CA GLY A 901 21.07 12.26 19.07
C GLY A 901 21.58 11.03 18.32
N THR A 902 22.81 11.05 17.83
CA THR A 902 23.45 9.86 17.23
C THR A 902 23.62 8.73 18.25
N SER A 903 24.01 9.04 19.49
CA SER A 903 24.15 8.03 20.55
C SER A 903 22.80 7.36 20.85
N ALA A 904 21.75 8.17 21.06
CA ALA A 904 20.38 7.70 21.23
C ALA A 904 19.90 6.88 20.03
N PHE A 905 20.23 7.28 18.80
CA PHE A 905 19.94 6.46 17.61
C PHE A 905 20.56 5.07 17.73
N THR A 906 21.84 4.97 18.07
CA THR A 906 22.50 3.66 18.22
C THR A 906 21.92 2.82 19.37
N HIS A 907 21.48 3.47 20.45
CA HIS A 907 20.80 2.82 21.56
C HIS A 907 19.47 2.22 21.12
N GLU A 908 18.56 3.03 20.59
CA GLU A 908 17.21 2.58 20.21
C GLU A 908 17.25 1.61 19.03
N THR A 909 18.19 1.78 18.11
CA THR A 909 18.35 0.88 16.97
C THR A 909 18.97 -0.45 17.40
N THR A 910 19.69 -0.51 18.52
CA THR A 910 20.08 -1.78 19.17
C THR A 910 18.85 -2.55 19.60
N HIS A 911 17.91 -1.91 20.30
CA HIS A 911 16.64 -2.54 20.69
C HIS A 911 15.82 -3.04 19.49
N ILE A 912 16.01 -2.47 18.31
CA ILE A 912 15.33 -2.91 17.08
C ILE A 912 16.05 -4.11 16.45
N ASN A 913 17.37 -4.04 16.33
CA ASN A 913 18.14 -4.96 15.49
C ASN A 913 18.80 -6.12 16.26
N ASP A 914 18.83 -6.10 17.59
CA ASP A 914 19.49 -7.14 18.38
C ASP A 914 18.84 -8.53 18.24
N ARG A 915 17.51 -8.58 18.35
CA ARG A 915 16.66 -9.76 18.15
C ARG A 915 16.70 -10.27 16.71
N MET A 916 17.07 -9.42 15.77
CA MET A 916 17.04 -9.72 14.34
C MET A 916 18.40 -10.21 13.84
N ALA A 917 19.48 -9.54 14.23
CA ALA A 917 20.81 -9.70 13.65
C ALA A 917 21.97 -9.65 14.66
N TYR A 918 21.97 -8.75 15.65
CA TYR A 918 23.18 -8.53 16.47
C TYR A 918 23.52 -9.68 17.42
N LEU A 919 22.56 -10.57 17.68
CA LEU A 919 22.77 -11.79 18.46
C LEU A 919 22.89 -13.06 17.58
N GLY A 920 23.20 -12.90 16.28
CA GLY A 920 23.46 -14.04 15.37
C GLY A 920 22.21 -14.88 15.02
N GLY A 921 21.01 -14.35 15.29
CA GLY A 921 19.73 -15.05 15.12
C GLY A 921 19.15 -15.64 16.40
N TRP A 922 19.89 -15.55 17.51
CA TRP A 922 19.47 -15.95 18.84
C TRP A 922 18.78 -14.80 19.58
N ARG A 923 18.19 -15.08 20.74
CA ARG A 923 17.53 -14.07 21.60
C ARG A 923 18.43 -13.67 22.75
N HIS A 924 17.97 -12.68 23.53
CA HIS A 924 18.66 -12.24 24.74
C HIS A 924 18.92 -13.41 25.69
N ARG A 925 20.05 -13.35 26.38
CA ARG A 925 20.40 -14.32 27.41
C ARG A 925 19.40 -14.27 28.58
N GLU A 926 19.21 -15.42 29.20
CA GLU A 926 18.24 -15.59 30.28
C GLU A 926 18.60 -14.77 31.51
N GLY A 927 17.59 -14.10 32.08
CA GLY A 927 17.78 -13.18 33.20
C GLY A 927 18.33 -11.81 32.81
N THR A 928 18.37 -11.49 31.51
CA THR A 928 18.62 -10.15 30.97
C THR A 928 17.40 -9.63 30.20
N ASP A 929 17.30 -8.33 30.01
CA ASP A 929 16.28 -7.67 29.17
C ASP A 929 16.97 -6.60 28.29
N VAL A 930 16.21 -5.98 27.38
CA VAL A 930 16.72 -5.13 26.28
C VAL A 930 17.74 -4.07 26.73
N GLU A 931 17.55 -3.43 27.88
CA GLU A 931 18.42 -2.35 28.36
C GLU A 931 19.82 -2.80 28.79
N ALA A 932 20.00 -4.09 29.10
CA ALA A 932 21.34 -4.61 29.36
C ALA A 932 22.24 -4.58 28.11
N PHE A 933 21.65 -4.50 26.91
CA PHE A 933 22.35 -4.60 25.63
C PHE A 933 22.72 -3.26 24.99
N ALA A 934 22.02 -2.18 25.35
CA ALA A 934 22.22 -0.88 24.74
C ALA A 934 23.21 -0.01 25.53
N GLN A 935 22.76 0.70 26.57
CA GLN A 935 23.60 1.65 27.30
C GLN A 935 24.76 0.95 28.03
N GLY A 936 26.00 1.40 27.79
CA GLY A 936 27.21 0.77 28.34
C GLY A 936 27.57 -0.57 27.69
N MET A 937 26.99 -0.87 26.53
CA MET A 937 27.37 -2.01 25.68
C MET A 937 27.32 -1.66 24.19
N LEU A 938 26.18 -1.80 23.50
CA LEU A 938 26.05 -1.58 22.06
C LEU A 938 25.57 -0.16 21.66
N GLN A 939 25.59 0.79 22.58
CA GLN A 939 25.43 2.22 22.31
C GLN A 939 26.79 2.86 22.00
N SER A 940 26.87 3.70 20.97
CA SER A 940 28.06 4.52 20.67
C SER A 940 28.11 5.74 21.59
N PRO A 941 29.09 5.85 22.51
CA PRO A 941 29.07 6.93 23.50
C PRO A 941 29.35 8.30 22.86
N ALA A 942 28.49 9.28 23.16
CA ALA A 942 28.64 10.68 22.76
C ALA A 942 29.59 11.42 23.70
N VAL A 943 30.30 12.44 23.22
CA VAL A 943 31.17 13.25 24.08
C VAL A 943 30.33 14.12 25.00
N SER A 944 29.24 14.67 24.47
CA SER A 944 28.24 15.42 25.24
C SER A 944 27.05 14.51 25.53
N SER A 945 26.99 13.95 26.73
CA SER A 945 25.92 13.03 27.14
C SER A 945 25.34 13.39 28.50
N PRO A 946 24.00 13.43 28.64
CA PRO A 946 23.35 13.60 29.94
C PRO A 946 23.53 12.38 30.86
N ASN A 947 23.94 11.22 30.31
CA ASN A 947 24.01 9.96 31.03
C ASN A 947 25.44 9.58 31.46
N GLY A 948 26.45 10.38 31.12
CA GLY A 948 27.85 10.15 31.55
C GLY A 948 28.47 8.84 31.05
N ASP A 949 28.10 8.40 29.84
CA ASP A 949 28.58 7.15 29.22
C ASP A 949 29.96 7.28 28.55
N TYR A 950 30.45 8.50 28.29
CA TYR A 950 31.78 8.72 27.73
C TYR A 950 32.88 8.35 28.74
N GLY A 951 33.72 7.36 28.40
CA GLY A 951 34.73 6.80 29.30
C GLY A 951 34.26 5.57 30.09
N ALA A 952 33.03 5.11 29.86
CA ALA A 952 32.56 3.79 30.28
C ALA A 952 32.84 2.72 29.21
N LEU A 953 32.74 1.44 29.58
CA LEU A 953 32.81 0.32 28.63
C LEU A 953 31.84 0.56 27.47
N GLY A 954 32.37 0.48 26.25
CA GLY A 954 31.65 0.81 25.03
C GLY A 954 32.57 0.73 23.83
N LEU A 955 32.03 1.04 22.66
CA LEU A 955 32.79 1.16 21.42
C LEU A 955 32.17 2.25 20.54
N ASN A 956 33.00 2.89 19.71
CA ASN A 956 32.50 3.87 18.75
C ASN A 956 32.16 3.19 17.42
N MET A 957 30.88 3.14 17.09
CA MET A 957 30.40 2.53 15.83
C MET A 957 29.94 3.60 14.82
N ALA A 958 29.78 4.85 15.23
CA ALA A 958 29.12 5.89 14.43
C ALA A 958 30.02 7.10 14.10
N TYR A 959 30.73 7.61 15.11
CA TYR A 959 31.40 8.91 15.04
C TYR A 959 32.75 8.83 14.35
N LYS A 960 33.12 9.95 13.71
CA LYS A 960 34.49 10.23 13.28
C LYS A 960 35.04 11.39 14.10
N ARG A 961 36.15 11.16 14.79
CA ARG A 961 36.83 12.09 15.71
C ARG A 961 38.31 12.19 15.35
N GLU A 962 39.05 13.08 16.00
CA GLU A 962 40.50 13.17 15.81
C GLU A 962 41.24 12.15 16.69
N ASN A 963 42.36 11.62 16.19
CA ASN A 963 43.26 10.75 16.98
C ASN A 963 44.28 11.58 17.79
N ASP A 964 43.74 12.45 18.65
CA ASP A 964 44.46 13.50 19.37
C ASP A 964 44.98 13.07 20.75
N GLY A 965 44.66 11.84 21.19
CA GLY A 965 44.99 11.35 22.52
C GLY A 965 43.94 11.69 23.59
N ASN A 966 42.79 12.25 23.22
CA ASN A 966 41.69 12.52 24.15
C ASN A 966 40.56 11.47 24.06
N GLN A 967 40.64 10.53 23.10
CA GLN A 967 39.60 9.54 22.83
C GLN A 967 39.61 8.39 23.85
N TRP A 968 38.43 7.79 24.09
CA TRP A 968 38.28 6.56 24.87
C TRP A 968 38.08 5.29 24.03
N TYR A 969 37.68 5.46 22.76
CA TYR A 969 37.34 4.39 21.82
C TYR A 969 38.04 4.64 20.49
N ASN A 970 37.94 3.70 19.55
CA ASN A 970 38.37 3.94 18.15
C ASN A 970 37.83 5.29 17.64
N TYR A 971 38.69 6.09 17.01
CA TYR A 971 38.33 7.45 16.61
C TYR A 971 37.55 7.50 15.28
N ASP A 972 37.62 6.46 14.45
CA ASP A 972 36.88 6.32 13.19
C ASP A 972 36.39 4.87 13.05
N SER A 973 35.08 4.66 13.02
CA SER A 973 34.49 3.31 12.91
C SER A 973 34.66 2.68 11.52
N ASN A 974 34.96 3.48 10.49
CA ASN A 974 35.17 2.98 9.13
C ASN A 974 36.56 2.37 8.93
N LYS A 975 37.51 2.60 9.85
CA LYS A 975 38.79 1.86 9.89
C LYS A 975 38.60 0.38 10.26
N LEU A 976 37.49 0.06 10.92
CA LEU A 976 37.10 -1.29 11.30
C LEU A 976 36.26 -1.92 10.17
N ASP A 977 36.91 -2.19 9.04
CA ASP A 977 36.28 -2.54 7.76
C ASP A 977 35.90 -4.04 7.60
N SER A 978 36.16 -4.87 8.60
CA SER A 978 35.80 -6.30 8.59
C SER A 978 35.62 -6.85 10.00
N ARG A 979 34.89 -7.97 10.12
CA ARG A 979 34.71 -8.70 11.39
C ARG A 979 36.05 -9.00 12.07
N ALA A 980 37.06 -9.43 11.30
CA ALA A 980 38.40 -9.72 11.80
C ALA A 980 39.10 -8.48 12.38
N LYS A 981 39.01 -7.31 11.74
CA LYS A 981 39.57 -6.06 12.29
C LYS A 981 38.81 -5.58 13.52
N ILE A 982 37.49 -5.78 13.56
CA ILE A 982 36.68 -5.46 14.75
C ILE A 982 37.10 -6.36 15.92
N ASP A 983 37.24 -7.67 15.70
CA ASP A 983 37.70 -8.61 16.72
C ASP A 983 39.14 -8.28 17.18
N HIS A 984 40.03 -7.90 16.26
CA HIS A 984 41.39 -7.43 16.59
C HIS A 984 41.38 -6.17 17.45
N TYR A 985 40.56 -5.17 17.09
CA TYR A 985 40.35 -3.98 17.91
C TYR A 985 39.85 -4.35 19.31
N MET A 986 38.83 -5.19 19.40
CA MET A 986 38.25 -5.60 20.68
C MET A 986 39.26 -6.38 21.53
N LYS A 987 40.13 -7.18 20.91
CA LYS A 987 41.24 -7.83 21.59
C LYS A 987 42.21 -6.81 22.20
N ASN A 988 42.77 -5.92 21.39
CA ASN A 988 43.71 -4.88 21.87
C ASN A 988 43.08 -3.97 22.94
N TYR A 989 41.84 -3.55 22.72
CA TYR A 989 41.05 -2.76 23.67
C TYR A 989 40.97 -3.44 25.04
N ASN A 990 40.61 -4.73 25.07
CA ASN A 990 40.51 -5.47 26.32
C ASN A 990 41.89 -5.80 26.92
N GLU A 991 42.90 -6.16 26.12
CA GLU A 991 44.24 -6.47 26.61
C GLU A 991 44.93 -5.24 27.22
N ALA A 992 44.71 -4.02 26.68
CA ALA A 992 45.18 -2.78 27.31
C ALA A 992 44.56 -2.60 28.71
N LEU A 993 43.24 -2.79 28.84
CA LEU A 993 42.56 -2.68 30.13
C LEU A 993 43.03 -3.75 31.12
N MET A 994 43.22 -4.99 30.68
CA MET A 994 43.73 -6.06 31.54
C MET A 994 45.18 -5.83 31.97
N MET A 995 46.03 -5.26 31.12
CA MET A 995 47.39 -4.88 31.49
C MET A 995 47.37 -3.80 32.58
N LEU A 996 46.51 -2.79 32.44
CA LEU A 996 46.36 -1.70 33.41
C LEU A 996 45.80 -2.18 34.75
N ASP A 997 44.78 -3.04 34.73
CA ASP A 997 44.26 -3.70 35.93
C ASP A 997 45.35 -4.53 36.62
N HIS A 998 46.17 -5.24 35.86
CA HIS A 998 47.28 -6.01 36.43
C HIS A 998 48.37 -5.13 37.04
N LEU A 999 48.75 -4.03 36.37
CA LEU A 999 49.74 -3.07 36.89
C LEU A 999 49.30 -2.46 38.21
N GLU A 1000 48.03 -2.09 38.29
CA GLU A 1000 47.41 -1.56 39.50
C GLU A 1000 47.36 -2.61 40.61
N ALA A 1001 46.92 -3.83 40.32
CA ALA A 1001 46.88 -4.93 41.28
C ALA A 1001 48.26 -5.23 41.88
N ASP A 1002 49.29 -5.37 41.03
CA ASP A 1002 50.66 -5.61 41.50
C ASP A 1002 51.11 -4.48 42.44
N ALA A 1003 50.71 -3.22 42.18
CA ALA A 1003 51.15 -2.03 42.94
C ALA A 1003 50.51 -1.99 44.30
N VAL A 1004 49.20 -2.18 44.32
CA VAL A 1004 48.42 -2.18 45.54
C VAL A 1004 48.82 -3.36 46.41
N ILE A 1005 48.98 -4.56 45.86
CA ILE A 1005 49.38 -5.75 46.64
C ILE A 1005 50.76 -5.55 47.28
N ALA A 1006 51.70 -4.95 46.55
CA ALA A 1006 53.05 -4.71 47.06
C ALA A 1006 53.11 -3.62 48.16
N LYS A 1007 52.18 -2.65 48.15
CA LYS A 1007 52.21 -1.45 49.01
C LYS A 1007 51.14 -1.45 50.10
N ASN A 1008 50.12 -2.29 50.01
CA ASN A 1008 49.02 -2.32 50.97
C ASN A 1008 49.39 -3.12 52.23
N ASN A 1009 49.49 -2.43 53.37
CA ASN A 1009 49.92 -3.00 54.66
C ASN A 1009 48.79 -3.73 55.41
N GLY A 1010 47.99 -4.56 54.72
CA GLY A 1010 47.00 -5.46 55.33
C GLY A 1010 45.60 -4.91 55.55
N ASP A 1011 45.26 -3.73 55.02
CA ASP A 1011 43.90 -3.16 55.03
C ASP A 1011 43.35 -3.06 53.60
N ASN A 1012 42.78 -4.16 53.09
CA ASN A 1012 42.29 -4.25 51.70
C ASN A 1012 41.15 -3.27 51.41
N ASN A 1013 40.40 -2.86 52.43
CA ASN A 1013 39.32 -1.88 52.34
C ASN A 1013 39.82 -0.49 51.94
N LYS A 1014 41.12 -0.18 51.95
CA LYS A 1014 41.59 1.09 51.40
C LYS A 1014 41.42 1.18 49.88
N TRP A 1015 41.44 0.04 49.21
CA TRP A 1015 41.49 0.01 47.75
C TRP A 1015 40.39 -0.83 47.10
N PHE A 1016 39.99 -1.92 47.74
CA PHE A 1016 39.07 -2.90 47.17
C PHE A 1016 37.73 -2.95 47.90
N LYS A 1017 36.71 -3.35 47.14
CA LYS A 1017 35.42 -3.83 47.62
C LYS A 1017 35.08 -5.12 46.87
N LYS A 1018 33.91 -5.72 47.13
CA LYS A 1018 33.57 -7.03 46.56
C LYS A 1018 32.36 -6.97 45.63
N MET A 1019 32.51 -7.63 44.48
CA MET A 1019 31.39 -8.03 43.64
C MET A 1019 30.89 -9.39 44.12
N ASP A 1020 29.89 -9.37 44.99
CA ASP A 1020 29.28 -10.57 45.57
C ASP A 1020 28.00 -10.98 44.82
N LYS A 1021 27.35 -12.03 45.32
CA LYS A 1021 26.12 -12.59 44.76
C LYS A 1021 24.95 -12.29 45.67
N LYS A 1022 23.87 -11.79 45.09
CA LYS A 1022 22.55 -11.77 45.74
C LYS A 1022 21.61 -12.71 45.00
N TRP A 1023 20.91 -13.61 45.70
CA TRP A 1023 19.88 -14.42 45.06
C TRP A 1023 18.72 -13.56 44.58
N ARG A 1024 18.19 -13.88 43.39
CA ARG A 1024 17.10 -13.13 42.80
C ARG A 1024 15.83 -13.29 43.61
N GLU A 1025 15.16 -12.17 43.85
CA GLU A 1025 13.88 -12.07 44.54
C GLU A 1025 12.79 -11.64 43.56
N ASN A 1026 11.52 -11.72 43.95
CA ASN A 1026 10.43 -11.26 43.09
C ASN A 1026 10.58 -9.76 42.77
N ALA A 1027 10.52 -9.42 41.48
CA ALA A 1027 10.76 -8.09 40.96
C ALA A 1027 10.11 -7.89 39.58
N ASN A 1028 9.92 -6.63 39.17
CA ASN A 1028 9.48 -6.30 37.82
C ASN A 1028 10.46 -6.88 36.78
N ARG A 1029 9.93 -7.50 35.72
CA ARG A 1029 10.68 -8.19 34.65
C ARG A 1029 11.56 -9.36 35.11
N ASN A 1030 11.47 -9.80 36.37
CA ASN A 1030 12.21 -10.96 36.86
C ASN A 1030 11.37 -12.24 36.84
N GLY A 1031 11.68 -13.15 35.92
CA GLY A 1031 11.07 -14.49 35.85
C GLY A 1031 11.82 -15.59 36.60
N LEU A 1032 12.97 -15.29 37.21
CA LEU A 1032 13.88 -16.27 37.82
C LEU A 1032 14.13 -15.92 39.29
N VAL A 1033 13.63 -16.72 40.23
CA VAL A 1033 13.64 -16.42 41.68
C VAL A 1033 14.32 -17.55 42.46
N GLY A 1034 15.11 -17.17 43.48
CA GLY A 1034 15.82 -18.09 44.35
C GLY A 1034 17.13 -18.63 43.77
N GLN A 1035 17.79 -19.50 44.54
CA GLN A 1035 19.01 -20.17 44.10
C GLN A 1035 18.70 -21.09 42.89
N PRO A 1036 19.54 -21.12 41.84
CA PRO A 1036 20.86 -20.51 41.70
C PRO A 1036 20.88 -19.20 40.89
N HIS A 1037 19.75 -18.51 40.75
CA HIS A 1037 19.66 -17.28 39.98
C HIS A 1037 20.20 -16.10 40.80
N GLN A 1038 21.23 -15.40 40.30
CA GLN A 1038 21.88 -14.31 41.03
C GLN A 1038 21.74 -12.95 40.34
N TRP A 1039 21.84 -11.89 41.14
CA TRP A 1039 22.19 -10.53 40.77
C TRP A 1039 23.59 -10.21 41.29
N ASP A 1040 24.20 -9.16 40.76
CA ASP A 1040 25.43 -8.60 41.32
C ASP A 1040 25.09 -7.91 42.64
N LEU A 1041 25.89 -8.12 43.69
CA LEU A 1041 25.82 -7.38 44.95
C LEU A 1041 27.15 -6.68 45.20
N LEU A 1042 27.17 -5.37 45.00
CA LEU A 1042 28.34 -4.57 45.29
C LEU A 1042 28.31 -4.15 46.76
N ARG A 1043 29.32 -4.54 47.51
CA ARG A 1043 29.43 -4.28 48.95
C ARG A 1043 30.88 -4.08 49.38
N ASP A 1044 31.07 -3.43 50.53
CA ASP A 1044 32.38 -3.37 51.17
C ASP A 1044 32.85 -4.76 51.62
N LEU A 1045 34.16 -4.90 51.84
CA LEU A 1045 34.74 -6.15 52.33
C LEU A 1045 34.31 -6.40 53.77
N ASN A 1046 33.99 -7.65 54.10
CA ASN A 1046 33.78 -8.05 55.49
C ASN A 1046 35.13 -8.12 56.23
N GLU A 1047 35.11 -8.39 57.54
CA GLU A 1047 36.33 -8.38 58.36
C GLU A 1047 37.38 -9.42 57.90
N GLU A 1048 36.94 -10.61 57.51
CA GLU A 1048 37.83 -11.69 57.03
C GLU A 1048 38.46 -11.34 55.67
N GLU A 1049 37.66 -10.85 54.72
CA GLU A 1049 38.09 -10.38 53.42
C GLU A 1049 39.05 -9.20 53.54
N ASN A 1050 38.77 -8.27 54.46
CA ASN A 1050 39.62 -7.11 54.68
C ASN A 1050 41.02 -7.49 55.18
N LYS A 1051 41.10 -8.45 56.11
CA LYS A 1051 42.36 -8.91 56.73
C LYS A 1051 43.07 -10.01 55.93
N LYS A 1052 42.48 -10.51 54.83
CA LYS A 1052 43.11 -11.53 53.98
C LYS A 1052 44.42 -11.00 53.40
N LYS A 1053 45.53 -11.71 53.62
CA LYS A 1053 46.81 -11.38 52.98
C LYS A 1053 46.73 -11.69 51.49
N LEU A 1054 46.77 -10.65 50.65
CA LEU A 1054 46.83 -10.78 49.19
C LEU A 1054 48.28 -10.98 48.77
N THR A 1055 48.54 -11.96 47.90
CA THR A 1055 49.90 -12.29 47.43
C THR A 1055 50.07 -12.17 45.93
N SER A 1056 48.98 -12.24 45.17
CA SER A 1056 48.97 -12.09 43.72
C SER A 1056 47.60 -11.62 43.23
N ILE A 1057 47.50 -11.25 41.96
CA ILE A 1057 46.23 -10.91 41.32
C ILE A 1057 45.21 -12.06 41.38
N ASP A 1058 45.67 -13.32 41.41
CA ASP A 1058 44.80 -14.49 41.53
C ASP A 1058 43.94 -14.45 42.80
N ASP A 1059 44.46 -13.90 43.90
CA ASP A 1059 43.70 -13.70 45.14
C ASP A 1059 42.55 -12.71 44.95
N LEU A 1060 42.74 -11.68 44.12
CA LEU A 1060 41.71 -10.70 43.77
C LEU A 1060 40.65 -11.33 42.85
N VAL A 1061 41.09 -12.18 41.90
CA VAL A 1061 40.20 -12.90 40.98
C VAL A 1061 39.33 -13.88 41.77
N ASP A 1062 39.91 -14.73 42.62
CA ASP A 1062 39.17 -15.71 43.43
C ASP A 1062 38.25 -15.03 44.45
N GLY A 1063 38.68 -13.89 44.99
CA GLY A 1063 37.89 -13.11 45.94
C GLY A 1063 36.72 -12.35 45.30
N ASN A 1064 36.66 -12.26 43.97
CA ASN A 1064 35.80 -11.32 43.23
C ASN A 1064 35.94 -9.87 43.71
N TYR A 1065 37.19 -9.46 43.95
CA TYR A 1065 37.48 -8.09 44.36
C TYR A 1065 37.37 -7.15 43.16
N VAL A 1066 37.00 -5.92 43.46
CA VAL A 1066 36.93 -4.80 42.52
C VAL A 1066 37.48 -3.55 43.17
N THR A 1067 37.95 -2.59 42.38
CA THR A 1067 38.42 -1.30 42.92
C THR A 1067 37.28 -0.54 43.59
N LYS A 1068 37.58 0.25 44.64
CA LYS A 1068 36.60 1.15 45.25
C LYS A 1068 36.29 2.33 44.34
N HIS A 1069 37.31 2.90 43.71
CA HIS A 1069 37.14 3.99 42.76
C HIS A 1069 36.49 3.51 41.46
N ASN A 1070 35.78 4.42 40.79
CA ASN A 1070 35.14 4.22 39.49
C ASN A 1070 34.07 3.10 39.44
N MET A 1071 33.82 2.41 40.56
CA MET A 1071 32.72 1.47 40.73
C MET A 1071 31.49 2.19 41.29
N PRO A 1072 30.26 1.80 40.88
CA PRO A 1072 29.04 2.47 41.34
C PRO A 1072 28.77 2.16 42.83
N GLY A 1073 27.72 2.77 43.40
CA GLY A 1073 27.40 2.67 44.83
C GLY A 1073 27.09 1.24 45.30
N ASN A 1074 27.21 0.98 46.60
CA ASN A 1074 26.92 -0.34 47.17
C ASN A 1074 25.41 -0.63 47.14
N LYS A 1075 25.00 -1.62 46.34
CA LYS A 1075 23.63 -2.15 46.20
C LYS A 1075 23.65 -3.39 45.31
N HIS A 1076 22.48 -3.95 45.02
CA HIS A 1076 22.34 -5.00 44.01
C HIS A 1076 22.06 -4.42 42.62
N TYR A 1077 22.56 -5.06 41.57
CA TYR A 1077 22.43 -4.63 40.17
C TYR A 1077 21.84 -5.75 39.31
N ARG A 1078 20.69 -5.45 38.71
CA ARG A 1078 19.82 -6.39 37.98
C ARG A 1078 19.93 -6.15 36.47
N ALA A 1079 20.10 -7.21 35.69
CA ALA A 1079 20.26 -7.10 34.25
C ALA A 1079 18.91 -6.99 33.51
N GLU A 1080 17.81 -7.40 34.14
CA GLU A 1080 16.45 -7.34 33.59
C GLU A 1080 15.67 -6.06 33.97
N GLY A 1081 16.13 -5.34 35.01
CA GLY A 1081 15.40 -4.24 35.61
C GLY A 1081 15.92 -2.87 35.19
N PHE A 1082 15.04 -1.97 34.79
CA PHE A 1082 15.38 -0.61 34.31
C PHE A 1082 16.00 0.30 35.39
N ASP A 1083 15.95 -0.09 36.67
CA ASP A 1083 16.58 0.61 37.78
C ASP A 1083 18.11 0.51 37.78
N THR A 1084 18.67 -0.57 37.22
CA THR A 1084 20.11 -0.86 37.24
C THR A 1084 20.66 -1.46 35.95
N ALA A 1085 19.82 -1.78 34.95
CA ALA A 1085 20.25 -2.21 33.62
C ALA A 1085 21.00 -1.10 32.86
N TYR A 1086 20.66 0.18 33.05
CA TYR A 1086 21.37 1.33 32.46
C TYR A 1086 22.74 1.60 33.11
N GLN A 1087 23.09 0.91 34.20
CA GLN A 1087 24.36 1.15 34.89
C GLN A 1087 25.53 0.87 33.94
N THR A 1088 26.33 1.89 33.69
CA THR A 1088 27.58 1.78 32.92
C THR A 1088 28.72 1.35 33.83
N VAL A 1089 29.76 0.75 33.25
CA VAL A 1089 30.98 0.35 33.97
C VAL A 1089 32.12 1.24 33.49
N ASN A 1090 32.73 2.01 34.37
CA ASN A 1090 33.85 2.86 34.00
C ASN A 1090 35.06 2.02 33.56
N MET A 1091 35.75 2.41 32.48
CA MET A 1091 36.86 1.63 31.91
C MET A 1091 38.06 1.53 32.86
N MET A 1092 38.24 2.50 33.75
CA MET A 1092 39.34 2.56 34.71
C MET A 1092 39.04 1.78 36.00
N ALA A 1093 37.83 1.25 36.18
CA ALA A 1093 37.52 0.39 37.31
C ALA A 1093 38.13 -1.01 37.13
N GLY A 1094 38.88 -1.49 38.11
CA GLY A 1094 39.43 -2.85 38.09
C GLY A 1094 38.39 -3.85 38.56
N ILE A 1095 37.95 -4.75 37.67
CA ILE A 1095 37.04 -5.87 37.99
C ILE A 1095 37.77 -7.19 37.74
N TYR A 1096 38.43 -7.68 38.80
CA TYR A 1096 39.37 -8.79 38.72
C TYR A 1096 38.66 -10.14 38.55
N GLY A 1097 37.67 -10.44 39.40
CA GLY A 1097 36.92 -11.70 39.35
C GLY A 1097 35.83 -11.74 38.28
N GLY A 1098 35.39 -12.94 37.89
CA GLY A 1098 34.33 -13.14 36.92
C GLY A 1098 32.92 -13.14 37.51
N ASN A 1099 32.80 -13.33 38.82
CA ASN A 1099 31.56 -13.56 39.55
C ASN A 1099 30.72 -14.72 38.97
N THR A 1100 31.38 -15.80 38.50
CA THR A 1100 30.77 -16.90 37.72
C THR A 1100 29.41 -17.34 38.27
N SER A 1101 28.35 -17.13 37.50
CA SER A 1101 26.99 -17.57 37.82
C SER A 1101 26.73 -19.01 37.37
N LYS A 1102 25.94 -19.75 38.16
CA LYS A 1102 25.40 -21.07 37.76
C LYS A 1102 24.11 -20.97 36.94
N SER A 1103 23.58 -19.76 36.77
CA SER A 1103 22.37 -19.48 35.99
C SER A 1103 22.39 -18.03 35.49
N ALA A 1104 21.48 -17.17 35.97
CA ALA A 1104 21.39 -15.79 35.52
C ALA A 1104 22.50 -14.90 36.11
N VAL A 1105 22.98 -13.95 35.34
CA VAL A 1105 24.08 -13.02 35.67
C VAL A 1105 23.55 -11.66 36.16
N GLY A 1106 24.37 -10.87 36.87
CA GLY A 1106 24.04 -9.49 37.24
C GLY A 1106 24.46 -8.47 36.16
N SER A 1107 23.97 -7.23 36.25
CA SER A 1107 24.14 -6.21 35.19
C SER A 1107 25.60 -5.81 34.94
N ILE A 1108 26.40 -5.61 36.00
CA ILE A 1108 27.79 -5.14 35.90
C ILE A 1108 28.66 -6.26 35.37
N SER A 1109 28.53 -7.45 35.96
CA SER A 1109 29.28 -8.64 35.55
C SER A 1109 28.93 -9.03 34.11
N PHE A 1110 27.66 -8.93 33.72
CA PHE A 1110 27.23 -9.22 32.36
C PHE A 1110 27.95 -8.35 31.33
N LYS A 1111 27.91 -7.02 31.49
CA LYS A 1111 28.56 -6.09 30.54
C LYS A 1111 30.07 -6.28 30.52
N HIS A 1112 30.70 -6.29 31.69
CA HIS A 1112 32.15 -6.46 31.81
C HIS A 1112 32.62 -7.76 31.16
N ASN A 1113 32.00 -8.89 31.52
CA ASN A 1113 32.41 -10.19 31.01
C ASN A 1113 32.07 -10.37 29.52
N THR A 1114 30.99 -9.77 29.02
CA THR A 1114 30.67 -9.78 27.59
C THR A 1114 31.78 -9.11 26.76
N PHE A 1115 32.26 -7.94 27.19
CA PHE A 1115 33.37 -7.25 26.51
C PHE A 1115 34.67 -8.07 26.56
N ARG A 1116 34.98 -8.65 27.72
CA ARG A 1116 36.16 -9.50 27.90
C ARG A 1116 36.08 -10.77 27.03
N MET A 1117 34.91 -11.41 26.98
CA MET A 1117 34.65 -12.58 26.12
C MET A 1117 34.86 -12.25 24.65
N TRP A 1118 34.38 -11.08 24.20
CA TRP A 1118 34.63 -10.61 22.84
C TRP A 1118 36.14 -10.43 22.59
N GLY A 1119 36.85 -9.77 23.50
CA GLY A 1119 38.29 -9.54 23.32
C GLY A 1119 39.13 -10.82 23.22
N TYR A 1120 38.73 -11.90 23.90
CA TYR A 1120 39.50 -13.15 23.89
C TYR A 1120 39.03 -14.16 22.83
N PHE A 1121 37.71 -14.35 22.67
CA PHE A 1121 37.12 -15.37 21.80
C PHE A 1121 36.49 -14.81 20.52
N GLY A 1122 36.56 -13.49 20.29
CA GLY A 1122 35.95 -12.83 19.13
C GLY A 1122 34.42 -12.67 19.24
N TYR A 1123 33.81 -12.11 18.20
CA TYR A 1123 32.39 -11.76 18.21
C TYR A 1123 31.46 -12.99 18.21
N LEU A 1124 31.69 -13.97 17.34
CA LEU A 1124 30.74 -15.08 17.14
C LEU A 1124 30.72 -16.10 18.29
N ASP A 1125 31.89 -16.39 18.84
CA ASP A 1125 32.03 -17.38 19.90
C ASP A 1125 32.07 -16.72 21.28
N GLY A 1126 32.77 -15.59 21.42
CA GLY A 1126 32.80 -14.79 22.65
C GLY A 1126 31.52 -13.99 22.88
N PHE A 1127 31.33 -12.91 22.12
CA PHE A 1127 30.22 -11.97 22.35
C PHE A 1127 28.86 -12.67 22.19
N VAL A 1128 28.57 -13.24 21.02
CA VAL A 1128 27.28 -13.90 20.75
C VAL A 1128 27.11 -15.13 21.63
N GLY A 1129 28.18 -15.91 21.86
CA GLY A 1129 28.11 -17.09 22.73
C GLY A 1129 27.77 -16.76 24.18
N TYR A 1130 28.20 -15.60 24.69
CA TYR A 1130 27.96 -15.18 26.07
C TYR A 1130 26.72 -14.28 26.26
N ALA A 1131 26.44 -13.38 25.32
CA ALA A 1131 25.38 -12.38 25.43
C ALA A 1131 24.00 -12.90 25.00
N SER A 1132 23.96 -13.97 24.21
CA SER A 1132 22.70 -14.54 23.68
C SER A 1132 22.33 -15.86 24.34
N ASN A 1133 21.16 -16.39 23.97
CA ASN A 1133 20.72 -17.72 24.35
C ASN A 1133 21.21 -18.84 23.39
N LYS A 1134 22.27 -18.63 22.59
CA LYS A 1134 22.88 -19.60 21.65
C LYS A 1134 22.99 -21.02 22.22
N TYR A 1135 23.41 -21.14 23.49
CA TYR A 1135 23.62 -22.44 24.14
C TYR A 1135 22.45 -22.92 24.99
N LYS A 1136 21.26 -22.32 24.90
CA LYS A 1136 20.11 -22.70 25.73
C LYS A 1136 19.67 -24.15 25.49
N ASP A 1137 19.57 -24.57 24.24
CA ASP A 1137 19.16 -25.94 23.91
C ASP A 1137 20.17 -26.97 24.41
N ALA A 1138 21.46 -26.64 24.36
CA ALA A 1138 22.51 -27.47 24.95
C ALA A 1138 22.40 -27.49 26.49
N ALA A 1139 22.16 -26.35 27.14
CA ALA A 1139 21.97 -26.26 28.58
C ALA A 1139 20.74 -27.05 29.06
N ASN A 1140 19.66 -27.08 28.29
CA ASN A 1140 18.48 -27.90 28.57
C ASN A 1140 18.81 -29.40 28.61
N LYS A 1141 19.72 -29.85 27.74
CA LYS A 1141 20.13 -31.27 27.65
C LYS A 1141 21.22 -31.63 28.66
N GLU A 1142 22.17 -30.74 28.88
CA GLU A 1142 23.44 -31.06 29.55
C GLU A 1142 23.60 -30.39 30.93
N ASN A 1143 22.84 -29.32 31.21
CA ASN A 1143 23.02 -28.50 32.42
C ASN A 1143 21.70 -28.15 33.13
N LYS A 1144 20.74 -29.09 33.15
CA LYS A 1144 19.45 -28.96 33.86
C LYS A 1144 18.66 -27.69 33.46
N GLY A 1145 18.84 -27.21 32.23
CA GLY A 1145 18.22 -25.99 31.74
C GLY A 1145 18.83 -24.69 32.26
N LEU A 1146 19.95 -24.72 32.99
CA LEU A 1146 20.59 -23.53 33.52
C LEU A 1146 21.68 -23.01 32.55
N LEU A 1147 21.47 -21.83 31.98
CA LEU A 1147 22.45 -21.17 31.12
C LEU A 1147 23.40 -20.26 31.93
N GLY A 1148 24.16 -20.90 32.82
CA GLY A 1148 25.17 -20.27 33.68
C GLY A 1148 26.46 -19.89 32.94
N ASP A 1149 27.24 -19.00 33.55
CA ASP A 1149 28.58 -18.63 33.06
C ASP A 1149 29.52 -19.83 33.05
N ASP A 1150 29.39 -20.73 34.02
CA ASP A 1150 30.14 -21.98 34.15
C ASP A 1150 29.91 -22.94 32.98
N PHE A 1151 28.69 -22.97 32.44
CA PHE A 1151 28.37 -23.74 31.24
C PHE A 1151 28.83 -23.03 29.96
N ILE A 1152 28.58 -21.73 29.86
CA ILE A 1152 28.93 -20.95 28.66
C ILE A 1152 30.46 -20.96 28.45
N ILE A 1153 31.26 -20.72 29.49
CA ILE A 1153 32.72 -20.69 29.34
C ILE A 1153 33.26 -22.05 28.86
N LYS A 1154 32.71 -23.18 29.35
CA LYS A 1154 33.08 -24.51 28.85
C LYS A 1154 32.74 -24.66 27.37
N LYS A 1155 31.59 -24.16 26.91
CA LYS A 1155 31.20 -24.24 25.50
C LYS A 1155 32.04 -23.33 24.60
N VAL A 1156 32.29 -22.09 25.01
CA VAL A 1156 33.05 -21.11 24.23
C VAL A 1156 34.54 -21.47 24.18
N SER A 1157 35.08 -22.06 25.25
CA SER A 1157 36.51 -22.43 25.34
C SER A 1157 36.81 -23.88 24.94
N ASP A 1158 35.81 -24.61 24.42
CA ASP A 1158 35.91 -26.04 24.11
C ASP A 1158 36.47 -26.88 25.27
N GLY A 1159 35.97 -26.62 26.48
CA GLY A 1159 36.34 -27.32 27.71
C GLY A 1159 37.67 -26.88 28.33
N LYS A 1160 38.40 -25.90 27.77
CA LYS A 1160 39.66 -25.41 28.35
C LYS A 1160 39.49 -24.80 29.76
N PHE A 1161 38.35 -24.14 30.02
CA PHE A 1161 38.09 -23.49 31.31
C PHE A 1161 36.73 -23.88 31.90
N ASP A 1162 36.70 -24.10 33.21
CA ASP A 1162 35.50 -24.49 33.96
C ASP A 1162 34.78 -23.32 34.66
N SER A 1163 35.44 -22.16 34.78
CA SER A 1163 34.87 -20.93 35.35
C SER A 1163 35.47 -19.68 34.70
N LEU A 1164 34.80 -18.54 34.86
CA LEU A 1164 35.34 -17.26 34.40
C LEU A 1164 36.60 -16.87 35.17
N GLU A 1165 36.72 -17.23 36.44
CA GLU A 1165 37.92 -16.97 37.24
C GLU A 1165 39.14 -17.73 36.68
N ALA A 1166 38.99 -19.01 36.34
CA ALA A 1166 40.08 -19.80 35.76
C ALA A 1166 40.58 -19.21 34.44
N TRP A 1167 39.65 -18.79 33.58
CA TRP A 1167 39.96 -18.10 32.33
C TRP A 1167 40.65 -16.75 32.55
N LYS A 1168 40.14 -15.91 33.47
CA LYS A 1168 40.71 -14.59 33.73
C LYS A 1168 42.14 -14.66 34.27
N LYS A 1169 42.45 -15.60 35.17
CA LYS A 1169 43.82 -15.81 35.67
C LYS A 1169 44.79 -16.10 34.53
N GLU A 1170 44.43 -17.02 33.65
CA GLU A 1170 45.26 -17.36 32.49
C GLU A 1170 45.44 -16.15 31.57
N TRP A 1171 44.37 -15.39 31.28
CA TRP A 1171 44.48 -14.24 30.41
C TRP A 1171 45.30 -13.08 31.02
N PHE A 1172 45.17 -12.81 32.33
CA PHE A 1172 46.03 -11.85 33.02
C PHE A 1172 47.52 -12.22 32.90
N LYS A 1173 47.85 -13.51 33.05
CA LYS A 1173 49.20 -14.03 32.88
C LYS A 1173 49.70 -13.86 31.43
N GLU A 1174 48.88 -14.18 30.43
CA GLU A 1174 49.22 -13.98 29.02
C GLU A 1174 49.46 -12.50 28.68
N VAL A 1175 48.60 -11.60 29.16
CA VAL A 1175 48.71 -10.15 28.90
C VAL A 1175 49.93 -9.56 29.60
N LYS A 1176 50.22 -9.94 30.84
CA LYS A 1176 51.45 -9.54 31.53
C LYS A 1176 52.69 -9.96 30.75
N ALA A 1177 52.76 -11.22 30.33
CA ALA A 1177 53.89 -11.73 29.54
C ALA A 1177 54.08 -10.96 28.21
N LYS A 1178 52.99 -10.52 27.57
CA LYS A 1178 53.06 -9.64 26.39
C LYS A 1178 53.58 -8.25 26.74
N GLY A 1179 53.06 -7.65 27.81
CA GLY A 1179 53.51 -6.33 28.28
C GLY A 1179 54.99 -6.31 28.67
N GLU A 1180 55.51 -7.40 29.25
CA GLU A 1180 56.92 -7.57 29.60
C GLU A 1180 57.82 -7.64 28.37
N LYS A 1181 57.36 -8.23 27.27
CA LYS A 1181 58.05 -8.20 25.96
C LYS A 1181 58.00 -6.82 25.30
N GLY A 1182 57.02 -6.01 25.65
CA GLY A 1182 56.90 -4.61 25.27
C GLY A 1182 55.65 -4.30 24.44
N PHE A 1183 55.30 -3.03 24.41
CA PHE A 1183 54.16 -2.47 23.68
C PHE A 1183 54.58 -1.22 22.89
N VAL A 1184 53.64 -0.65 22.13
CA VAL A 1184 53.85 0.58 21.37
C VAL A 1184 54.41 1.69 22.26
N ALA A 1185 55.43 2.42 21.79
CA ALA A 1185 56.03 3.48 22.61
C ALA A 1185 55.03 4.60 22.90
N ILE A 1186 54.87 4.94 24.18
CA ILE A 1186 53.98 6.00 24.68
C ILE A 1186 54.76 7.04 25.47
N GLU A 1187 54.22 8.25 25.57
CA GLU A 1187 54.83 9.35 26.33
C GLU A 1187 54.04 9.63 27.62
N ILE A 1188 54.69 9.46 28.77
CA ILE A 1188 54.11 9.74 30.09
C ILE A 1188 55.04 10.72 30.82
N ASP A 1189 54.54 11.93 31.10
CA ASP A 1189 55.26 13.00 31.81
C ASP A 1189 56.66 13.30 31.24
N GLY A 1190 56.78 13.30 29.91
CA GLY A 1190 58.04 13.58 29.20
C GLY A 1190 59.01 12.40 29.13
N LYS A 1191 58.56 11.19 29.50
CA LYS A 1191 59.33 9.94 29.38
C LYS A 1191 58.68 9.00 28.38
N THR A 1192 59.51 8.45 27.49
CA THR A 1192 59.12 7.35 26.61
C THR A 1192 59.04 6.05 27.41
N ILE A 1193 57.89 5.38 27.36
CA ILE A 1193 57.61 4.12 28.04
C ILE A 1193 57.29 3.06 26.99
N THR A 1194 57.87 1.86 27.12
CA THR A 1194 57.81 0.81 26.10
C THR A 1194 57.52 -0.59 26.63
N ASN A 1195 57.54 -0.81 27.95
CA ASN A 1195 57.29 -2.13 28.54
C ASN A 1195 56.62 -2.05 29.92
N TYR A 1196 56.19 -3.21 30.41
CA TYR A 1196 55.47 -3.36 31.67
C TYR A 1196 56.26 -2.90 32.90
N ALA A 1197 57.56 -3.18 32.96
CA ALA A 1197 58.40 -2.85 34.11
C ALA A 1197 58.56 -1.32 34.29
N GLU A 1198 58.66 -0.58 33.18
CA GLU A 1198 58.71 0.89 33.22
C GLU A 1198 57.39 1.49 33.73
N LEU A 1199 56.23 0.95 33.31
CA LEU A 1199 54.93 1.38 33.86
C LEU A 1199 54.76 1.00 35.32
N ARG A 1200 55.27 -0.18 35.73
CA ARG A 1200 55.21 -0.68 37.10
C ARG A 1200 55.77 0.34 38.10
N GLU A 1201 56.92 0.95 37.79
CA GLU A 1201 57.53 1.96 38.66
C GLU A 1201 56.65 3.21 38.83
N LEU A 1202 55.92 3.62 37.79
CA LEU A 1202 55.01 4.76 37.84
C LEU A 1202 53.77 4.44 38.67
N PHE A 1203 53.19 3.25 38.48
CA PHE A 1203 52.05 2.78 39.27
C PHE A 1203 52.41 2.60 40.76
N ASP A 1204 53.60 2.08 41.08
CA ASP A 1204 54.06 1.96 42.47
C ASP A 1204 54.14 3.31 43.19
N LYS A 1205 54.61 4.35 42.49
CA LYS A 1205 54.66 5.72 43.03
C LYS A 1205 53.27 6.31 43.21
N ALA A 1206 52.40 6.17 42.21
CA ALA A 1206 51.04 6.69 42.25
C ALA A 1206 50.22 6.03 43.38
N VAL A 1207 50.27 4.70 43.48
CA VAL A 1207 49.55 3.93 44.53
C VAL A 1207 50.09 4.25 45.92
N GLU A 1208 51.42 4.36 46.09
CA GLU A 1208 51.98 4.72 47.40
C GLU A 1208 51.53 6.12 47.86
N ALA A 1209 51.47 7.08 46.94
CA ALA A 1209 51.00 8.43 47.24
C ALA A 1209 49.50 8.46 47.57
N ASP A 1210 48.70 7.73 46.80
CA ASP A 1210 47.26 7.61 46.98
C ASP A 1210 46.90 6.91 48.31
N LEU A 1211 47.59 5.82 48.67
CA LEU A 1211 47.41 5.12 49.95
C LEU A 1211 47.76 6.01 51.15
N LYS A 1212 48.78 6.88 51.03
CA LYS A 1212 49.12 7.88 52.07
C LYS A 1212 48.06 8.98 52.17
N ALA A 1213 47.50 9.40 51.04
CA ALA A 1213 46.50 10.45 50.96
C ALA A 1213 45.06 9.96 51.21
N GLY A 1214 44.85 8.64 51.33
CA GLY A 1214 43.54 8.04 51.57
C GLY A 1214 42.59 8.16 50.38
N ASN A 1215 43.10 8.22 49.15
CA ASN A 1215 42.29 8.28 47.92
C ASN A 1215 42.91 7.43 46.80
N SER A 1216 42.54 7.67 45.53
CA SER A 1216 43.05 6.93 44.35
C SER A 1216 43.27 7.84 43.14
N ASN A 1217 43.44 9.15 43.36
CA ASN A 1217 43.36 10.15 42.31
C ASN A 1217 44.55 10.06 41.33
N GLN A 1218 45.76 9.83 41.85
CA GLN A 1218 46.96 9.78 41.03
C GLN A 1218 46.99 8.52 40.16
N THR A 1219 46.58 7.39 40.74
CA THR A 1219 46.52 6.10 40.05
C THR A 1219 45.48 6.12 38.94
N VAL A 1220 44.27 6.65 39.21
CA VAL A 1220 43.22 6.78 38.19
C VAL A 1220 43.66 7.70 37.05
N ALA A 1221 44.27 8.85 37.36
CA ALA A 1221 44.77 9.78 36.34
C ALA A 1221 45.90 9.16 35.49
N LEU A 1222 46.82 8.41 36.11
CA LEU A 1222 47.86 7.69 35.38
C LEU A 1222 47.26 6.62 34.47
N LYS A 1223 46.30 5.82 34.97
CA LYS A 1223 45.62 4.76 34.22
C LYS A 1223 44.93 5.32 32.97
N GLU A 1224 44.20 6.43 33.13
CA GLU A 1224 43.56 7.14 32.02
C GLU A 1224 44.58 7.63 30.99
N LYS A 1225 45.64 8.29 31.46
CA LYS A 1225 46.69 8.84 30.58
C LYS A 1225 47.39 7.75 29.78
N VAL A 1226 47.75 6.64 30.42
CA VAL A 1226 48.39 5.49 29.76
C VAL A 1226 47.43 4.85 28.76
N TYR A 1227 46.18 4.60 29.15
CA TYR A 1227 45.17 4.03 28.24
C TYR A 1227 45.00 4.88 26.97
N LYS A 1228 44.81 6.19 27.13
CA LYS A 1228 44.65 7.13 26.01
C LYS A 1228 45.86 7.20 25.11
N GLN A 1229 47.07 7.17 25.66
CA GLN A 1229 48.30 7.11 24.86
C GLN A 1229 48.43 5.79 24.11
N LEU A 1230 48.14 4.64 24.73
CA LEU A 1230 48.16 3.34 24.07
C LEU A 1230 47.16 3.31 22.90
N LEU A 1231 45.93 3.80 23.12
CA LEU A 1231 44.92 3.94 22.08
C LEU A 1231 45.43 4.84 20.94
N GLN A 1232 45.97 6.01 21.25
CA GLN A 1232 46.46 6.96 20.25
C GLN A 1232 47.59 6.36 19.38
N LYS A 1233 48.62 5.82 20.03
CA LYS A 1233 49.84 5.35 19.38
C LYS A 1233 49.65 4.04 18.62
N SER A 1234 48.62 3.27 18.97
CA SER A 1234 48.21 2.07 18.23
C SER A 1234 47.18 2.34 17.13
N ASP A 1235 47.02 3.61 16.71
CA ASP A 1235 46.03 4.03 15.69
C ASP A 1235 44.59 3.64 16.07
N GLY A 1236 44.18 3.94 17.30
CA GLY A 1236 42.86 3.60 17.83
C GLY A 1236 42.67 2.10 18.08
N PHE A 1237 43.74 1.38 18.45
CA PHE A 1237 43.80 -0.08 18.59
C PHE A 1237 43.56 -0.90 17.31
N VAL A 1238 43.51 -0.26 16.14
CA VAL A 1238 43.48 -0.96 14.85
C VAL A 1238 44.87 -1.54 14.52
N GLY A 1239 45.94 -0.87 14.95
CA GLY A 1239 47.32 -1.32 14.81
C GLY A 1239 47.70 -2.40 15.83
N ASN A 1240 49.00 -2.69 15.95
CA ASN A 1240 49.52 -3.61 16.97
C ASN A 1240 49.70 -2.86 18.30
N LEU A 1241 49.19 -3.45 19.38
CA LEU A 1241 49.40 -2.95 20.75
C LEU A 1241 50.74 -3.44 21.32
N PHE A 1242 50.97 -4.75 21.27
CA PHE A 1242 52.20 -5.39 21.76
C PHE A 1242 53.24 -5.59 20.65
N LYS A 1243 54.52 -5.62 21.02
CA LYS A 1243 55.61 -6.01 20.12
C LYS A 1243 55.54 -7.53 19.89
N ALA A 1244 55.90 -7.96 18.68
CA ALA A 1244 55.89 -9.37 18.26
C ALA A 1244 56.88 -10.22 19.08
#